data_AF-A0A6I9X368-F1
#
_entry.id   AF-A0A6I9X368-F1
#
_cell.length_a   1.000
_cell.length_b   1.000
_cell.length_c   1.000
_cell.angle_alpha   90.00
_cell.angle_beta   90.00
_cell.angle_gamma   90.00
#
_symmetry.space_group_name_H-M   'P 1'
#
loop_
_entity.id
_entity.type
_entity.pdbx_description
1 polymer ?
#
loop_
_entity_poly.entity_id
_entity_poly.type
_entity_poly.pdbx_seq_one_letter_code
_entity_poly.pdbx_strand_id
1 'polypeptide(L)'
;MSGNEPEPEIGGFFRSNLLAVRKAIRQQDFKKFAALESNVERVAFILRYSEAYQLSLEVEKSMVKDSNNAIRLKDAGNKFFGHGEFAKALETYSNAVLLAPSTELSIILANRSATLYHLERHEHALKDIEEASRLGYPKDLLYKLEERRARCLLGLKRHDEAIEAFRRALQALDNAKIPLEKKQKFEADIRVMLAVMDKGKQLNQAATKNFSQVHVKQKSNAHSEGNHHSRFIPEKKRNPLYPACSNAVKIKDDGGDIGRHAVATREIAPGEIVIIERPHCAFLLAENRLTHCHLCFERIFVPAACRTCTCVAYCSHRCRDADAQVHSRECKLLPALWHSKASVTCFLALRAITQIPFEEAMKLNQRLKDSGNASRISAENPYRGENYATFYNLVTHEDKRLPEDIFHRAYMAAWLFRLLRTGEYLPENVKTADSADSKLSEEELFIAGLLLHNLQLLQFNTHEISELVRPKGEKTLAKAKSMFIGGGVYPTVAMLNHSCNPGVVRYFIGTTMVVRAIRTIRVGEEISENYGPIFTIMLENERKRKLRVQYWFDCNCEACSGHWPLLDELDPTVLRFKCETGLSCGNVLLVRSDTNEFMIGCAKCGKSTNILKGLKTLQDTDAIFKVAATNLEEGRNEQALKAYLEILKLLDETLALPIRDYHICQQGVRLCALALGNMAYI
;
A
#
# COMPACT_ATOMS: atom_id res chain seq x y z
N MET A 1 -17.01 -2.04 24.94
CA MET A 1 -17.33 -0.90 25.84
C MET A 1 -16.24 0.16 25.74
N SER A 2 -16.52 1.20 24.95
CA SER A 2 -16.20 2.60 25.19
C SER A 2 -16.89 3.36 24.06
N GLY A 3 -18.11 3.83 24.35
CA GLY A 3 -18.82 4.74 23.47
C GLY A 3 -18.10 6.08 23.50
N ASN A 4 -17.52 6.45 22.36
CA ASN A 4 -17.34 7.83 21.95
C ASN A 4 -17.61 7.81 20.45
N GLU A 5 -18.69 8.48 20.07
CA GLU A 5 -19.03 8.76 18.68
C GLU A 5 -17.90 9.57 18.05
N PRO A 6 -17.49 9.30 16.81
CA PRO A 6 -16.81 10.31 16.04
C PRO A 6 -17.91 11.13 15.34
N GLU A 7 -18.22 12.31 15.90
CA GLU A 7 -18.29 13.47 14.99
C GLU A 7 -17.01 13.45 14.15
N PRO A 8 -16.99 13.92 12.90
CA PRO A 8 -15.73 14.10 12.19
C PRO A 8 -14.92 15.13 12.99
N GLU A 9 -14.16 14.66 13.98
CA GLU A 9 -13.48 15.50 14.95
C GLU A 9 -12.47 16.30 14.17
N ILE A 10 -12.83 17.56 13.93
CA ILE A 10 -11.88 18.57 13.55
C ILE A 10 -10.81 18.52 14.64
N GLY A 11 -9.63 18.03 14.27
CA GLY A 11 -8.51 17.91 15.20
C GLY A 11 -8.32 19.23 15.94
N GLY A 12 -7.98 19.17 17.23
CA GLY A 12 -7.90 20.36 18.09
C GLY A 12 -7.08 21.52 17.50
N PHE A 13 -6.11 21.21 16.63
CA PHE A 13 -5.32 22.17 15.85
C PHE A 13 -6.19 23.11 14.99
N PHE A 14 -7.22 22.60 14.33
CA PHE A 14 -8.06 23.37 13.39
C PHE A 14 -9.31 23.95 14.04
N ARG A 15 -9.80 23.33 15.13
CA ARG A 15 -11.13 23.60 15.69
C ARG A 15 -11.34 25.07 16.05
N SER A 16 -10.41 25.67 16.78
CA SER A 16 -10.53 27.06 17.22
C SER A 16 -10.53 28.05 16.04
N ASN A 17 -9.69 27.82 15.03
CA ASN A 17 -9.61 28.71 13.87
C ASN A 17 -10.82 28.54 12.94
N LEU A 18 -11.30 27.30 12.70
CA LEU A 18 -12.54 27.08 11.96
C LEU A 18 -13.73 27.81 12.60
N LEU A 19 -13.86 27.75 13.93
CA LEU A 19 -14.90 28.48 14.65
C LEU A 19 -14.75 30.00 14.53
N ALA A 20 -13.52 30.51 14.54
CA ALA A 20 -13.24 31.93 14.33
C ALA A 20 -13.68 32.37 12.92
N VAL A 21 -13.31 31.62 11.88
CA VAL A 21 -13.75 31.87 10.50
C VAL A 21 -15.28 31.83 10.39
N ARG A 22 -15.92 30.79 10.95
CA ARG A 22 -17.39 30.67 10.91
C ARG A 22 -18.09 31.83 11.63
N LYS A 23 -17.54 32.32 12.74
CA LYS A 23 -18.05 33.44 13.53
C LYS A 23 -17.92 34.78 12.79
N ALA A 24 -16.86 34.95 12.00
CA ALA A 24 -16.66 36.14 11.17
C ALA A 24 -17.69 36.25 10.04
N ILE A 25 -18.23 35.11 9.58
CA ILE A 25 -19.23 35.05 8.51
C ILE A 25 -20.63 35.31 9.06
N ARG A 26 -21.23 36.44 8.67
CA ARG A 26 -22.62 36.76 8.98
C ARG A 26 -23.56 35.74 8.35
N GLN A 27 -24.72 35.49 8.99
CA GLN A 27 -25.67 34.49 8.51
C GLN A 27 -26.17 34.74 7.07
N GLN A 28 -26.31 36.01 6.66
CA GLN A 28 -26.66 36.35 5.27
C GLN A 28 -25.57 35.97 4.27
N ASP A 29 -24.30 36.14 4.64
CA ASP A 29 -23.16 35.79 3.80
C ASP A 29 -22.96 34.27 3.76
N PHE A 30 -23.26 33.56 4.85
CA PHE A 30 -23.29 32.09 4.84
C PHE A 30 -24.41 31.52 3.94
N LYS A 31 -25.57 32.18 3.84
CA LYS A 31 -26.60 31.80 2.86
C LYS A 31 -26.09 31.94 1.42
N LYS A 32 -25.27 32.95 1.13
CA LYS A 32 -24.62 33.08 -0.18
C LYS A 32 -23.64 31.94 -0.42
N PHE A 33 -22.83 31.59 0.58
CA PHE A 33 -21.93 30.43 0.50
C PHE A 33 -22.69 29.13 0.20
N ALA A 34 -23.81 28.89 0.88
CA ALA A 34 -24.64 27.71 0.69
C ALA A 34 -25.26 27.61 -0.72
N ALA A 35 -25.40 28.75 -1.41
CA ALA A 35 -25.90 28.82 -2.78
C ALA A 35 -24.80 28.73 -3.86
N LEU A 36 -23.52 28.65 -3.47
CA LEU A 36 -22.41 28.50 -4.43
C LEU A 36 -22.38 27.09 -4.99
N GLU A 37 -22.29 26.98 -6.31
CA GLU A 37 -22.20 25.71 -7.04
C GLU A 37 -20.74 25.34 -7.38
N SER A 38 -19.86 26.34 -7.50
CA SER A 38 -18.46 26.10 -7.87
C SER A 38 -17.56 25.87 -6.65
N ASN A 39 -16.76 24.79 -6.69
CA ASN A 39 -15.72 24.55 -5.70
C ASN A 39 -14.68 25.68 -5.65
N VAL A 40 -14.41 26.34 -6.78
CA VAL A 40 -13.53 27.50 -6.84
C VAL A 40 -14.09 28.66 -6.03
N GLU A 41 -15.37 28.97 -6.21
CA GLU A 41 -16.05 30.05 -5.49
C GLU A 41 -16.15 29.76 -3.99
N ARG A 42 -16.41 28.51 -3.62
CA ARG A 42 -16.49 28.08 -2.21
C ARG A 42 -15.17 28.29 -1.48
N VAL A 43 -14.03 27.91 -2.06
CA VAL A 43 -12.73 28.15 -1.42
C VAL A 43 -12.36 29.63 -1.43
N ALA A 44 -12.62 30.33 -2.53
CA ALA A 44 -12.40 31.77 -2.61
C ALA A 44 -13.25 32.55 -1.58
N PHE A 45 -14.46 32.08 -1.26
CA PHE A 45 -15.30 32.67 -0.23
C PHE A 45 -14.61 32.62 1.15
N ILE A 46 -14.00 31.49 1.51
CA ILE A 46 -13.26 31.35 2.79
C ILE A 46 -12.07 32.29 2.85
N LEU A 47 -11.29 32.37 1.77
CA LEU A 47 -10.06 33.15 1.70
C LEU A 47 -10.28 34.68 1.71
N ARG A 48 -11.53 35.16 1.69
CA ARG A 48 -11.85 36.59 1.87
C ARG A 48 -11.88 37.02 3.34
N TYR A 49 -11.85 36.07 4.28
CA TYR A 49 -11.89 36.36 5.71
C TYR A 49 -10.48 36.31 6.29
N SER A 50 -10.08 37.38 6.98
CA SER A 50 -8.75 37.50 7.61
C SER A 50 -8.44 36.35 8.60
N GLU A 51 -9.49 35.81 9.22
CA GLU A 51 -9.44 34.70 10.16
C GLU A 51 -8.89 33.42 9.50
N ALA A 52 -9.10 33.23 8.20
CA ALA A 52 -8.55 32.09 7.47
C ALA A 52 -7.01 32.11 7.38
N TYR A 53 -6.40 33.25 7.70
CA TYR A 53 -4.94 33.47 7.68
C TYR A 53 -4.27 33.31 9.05
N GLN A 54 -5.06 33.26 10.13
CA GLN A 54 -4.55 33.25 11.50
C GLN A 54 -3.94 31.91 11.92
N LEU A 55 -4.34 30.79 11.29
CA LEU A 55 -3.72 29.49 11.56
C LEU A 55 -2.33 29.45 10.94
N SER A 56 -1.31 29.23 11.78
CA SER A 56 0.10 29.18 11.37
C SER A 56 0.37 28.05 10.38
N LEU A 57 1.24 28.33 9.42
CA LEU A 57 1.80 27.34 8.49
C LEU A 57 3.20 26.85 8.92
N GLU A 58 3.84 27.55 9.87
CA GLU A 58 5.20 27.27 10.29
C GLU A 58 5.26 26.26 11.44
N VAL A 59 6.35 25.49 11.49
CA VAL A 59 6.63 24.52 12.55
C VAL A 59 7.95 24.89 13.23
N GLU A 60 7.96 24.92 14.58
CA GLU A 60 9.10 25.36 15.39
C GLU A 60 10.40 24.59 15.16
N LYS A 61 10.34 23.33 14.70
CA LYS A 61 11.51 22.48 14.43
C LYS A 61 11.69 22.24 12.94
N SER A 62 12.72 22.87 12.36
CA SER A 62 13.10 22.59 10.97
C SER A 62 13.60 21.14 10.84
N MET A 63 13.01 20.38 9.91
CA MET A 63 13.41 19.00 9.60
C MET A 63 14.43 18.97 8.47
N VAL A 64 15.56 19.65 8.65
CA VAL A 64 16.65 19.80 7.67
C VAL A 64 17.86 18.93 8.02
N LYS A 65 18.80 18.78 7.07
CA LYS A 65 20.06 18.07 7.31
C LYS A 65 20.91 18.73 8.38
N ASP A 66 21.65 17.91 9.11
CA ASP A 66 22.51 18.34 10.21
C ASP A 66 23.88 17.68 10.09
N SER A 67 24.85 18.44 9.56
CA SER A 67 26.22 17.97 9.34
C SER A 67 26.92 17.60 10.65
N ASN A 68 26.73 18.40 11.69
CA ASN A 68 27.44 18.21 12.96
C ASN A 68 26.98 16.92 13.65
N ASN A 69 25.66 16.70 13.73
CA ASN A 69 25.14 15.48 14.32
C ASN A 69 25.39 14.25 13.44
N ALA A 70 25.38 14.39 12.11
CA ALA A 70 25.77 13.30 11.21
C ALA A 70 27.23 12.84 11.43
N ILE A 71 28.17 13.79 11.58
CA ILE A 71 29.58 13.48 11.86
C ILE A 71 29.72 12.82 13.23
N ARG A 72 29.05 13.34 14.27
CA ARG A 72 29.05 12.74 15.62
C ARG A 72 28.56 11.28 15.61
N LEU A 73 27.48 11.00 14.88
CA LEU A 73 26.96 9.63 14.73
C LEU A 73 27.91 8.75 13.93
N LYS A 74 28.49 9.25 12.83
CA LYS A 74 29.53 8.54 12.07
C LYS A 74 30.70 8.14 12.98
N ASP A 75 31.19 9.05 13.81
CA ASP A 75 32.31 8.77 14.71
C ASP A 75 31.94 7.79 15.84
N ALA A 76 30.71 7.87 16.35
CA ALA A 76 30.19 6.85 17.26
C ALA A 76 30.08 5.47 16.58
N GLY A 77 29.63 5.43 15.32
CA GLY A 77 29.60 4.23 14.49
C GLY A 77 30.99 3.65 14.27
N ASN A 78 32.02 4.49 14.07
CA ASN A 78 33.42 4.07 13.96
C ASN A 78 33.90 3.37 15.24
N LYS A 79 33.52 3.89 16.43
CA LYS A 79 33.85 3.27 17.72
C LYS A 79 33.21 1.89 17.85
N PHE A 80 31.91 1.75 17.59
CA PHE A 80 31.24 0.45 17.62
C PHE A 80 31.83 -0.54 16.62
N PHE A 81 32.14 -0.08 15.41
CA PHE A 81 32.80 -0.89 14.40
C PHE A 81 34.16 -1.40 14.87
N GLY A 82 34.98 -0.53 15.48
CA GLY A 82 36.28 -0.88 16.04
C GLY A 82 36.21 -1.92 17.16
N HIS A 83 35.12 -1.95 17.93
CA HIS A 83 34.86 -2.98 18.96
C HIS A 83 34.20 -4.26 18.41
N GLY A 84 33.95 -4.36 17.11
CA GLY A 84 33.24 -5.50 16.51
C GLY A 84 31.73 -5.53 16.79
N GLU A 85 31.16 -4.45 17.34
CA GLU A 85 29.73 -4.32 17.62
C GLU A 85 28.93 -3.91 16.36
N PHE A 86 28.98 -4.75 15.33
CA PHE A 86 28.49 -4.39 13.99
C PHE A 86 27.00 -4.04 13.93
N ALA A 87 26.14 -4.66 14.75
CA ALA A 87 24.72 -4.33 14.78
C ALA A 87 24.48 -2.87 15.26
N LYS A 88 25.17 -2.45 16.33
CA LYS A 88 25.09 -1.07 16.84
C LYS A 88 25.75 -0.09 15.89
N ALA A 89 26.85 -0.47 15.26
CA ALA A 89 27.48 0.33 14.22
C ALA A 89 26.52 0.58 13.04
N LEU A 90 25.80 -0.46 12.58
CA LEU A 90 24.84 -0.34 11.47
C LEU A 90 23.70 0.62 11.81
N GLU A 91 23.12 0.50 13.00
CA GLU A 91 22.08 1.41 13.48
C GLU A 91 22.60 2.85 13.52
N THR A 92 23.79 3.05 14.10
CA THR A 92 24.38 4.38 14.27
C THR A 92 24.71 5.04 12.93
N TYR A 93 25.32 4.30 12.00
CA TYR A 93 25.56 4.82 10.63
C TYR A 93 24.26 5.07 9.88
N SER A 94 23.22 4.25 10.09
CA SER A 94 21.93 4.46 9.45
C SER A 94 21.26 5.75 9.93
N ASN A 95 21.36 6.06 11.22
CA ASN A 95 20.93 7.35 11.76
C ASN A 95 21.78 8.51 11.21
N ALA A 96 23.10 8.31 11.05
CA ALA A 96 23.97 9.31 10.42
C ALA A 96 23.54 9.60 8.96
N VAL A 97 23.21 8.57 8.18
CA VAL A 97 22.72 8.72 6.78
C VAL A 97 21.44 9.55 6.71
N LEU A 98 20.53 9.42 7.68
CA LEU A 98 19.29 10.22 7.72
C LEU A 98 19.58 11.71 7.91
N LEU A 99 20.61 12.07 8.68
CA LEU A 99 20.98 13.46 8.98
C LEU A 99 21.98 14.08 8.00
N ALA A 100 22.77 13.27 7.30
CA ALA A 100 23.90 13.76 6.52
C ALA A 100 23.49 14.62 5.31
N PRO A 101 24.14 15.79 5.10
CA PRO A 101 24.15 16.45 3.81
C PRO A 101 24.99 15.65 2.79
N SER A 102 24.86 15.99 1.50
CA SER A 102 25.54 15.25 0.43
C SER A 102 27.08 15.24 0.53
N THR A 103 27.69 16.25 1.17
CA THR A 103 29.14 16.37 1.35
C THR A 103 29.74 15.27 2.23
N GLU A 104 29.03 14.85 3.29
CA GLU A 104 29.48 13.84 4.25
C GLU A 104 29.00 12.42 3.89
N LEU A 105 27.94 12.35 3.08
CA LEU A 105 27.18 11.11 2.86
C LEU A 105 28.01 10.00 2.21
N SER A 106 28.91 10.33 1.27
CA SER A 106 29.74 9.31 0.58
C SER A 106 30.61 8.50 1.55
N ILE A 107 31.23 9.16 2.54
CA ILE A 107 32.07 8.53 3.56
C ILE A 107 31.21 7.71 4.53
N ILE A 108 30.05 8.23 4.95
CA ILE A 108 29.16 7.53 5.87
C ILE A 108 28.64 6.24 5.24
N LEU A 109 28.22 6.27 3.97
CA LEU A 109 27.80 5.09 3.21
C LEU A 109 28.95 4.10 3.03
N ALA A 110 30.16 4.59 2.75
CA ALA A 110 31.34 3.73 2.71
C ALA A 110 31.60 3.05 4.07
N ASN A 111 31.42 3.71 5.21
CA ASN A 111 31.59 3.08 6.52
C ASN A 111 30.44 2.11 6.84
N ARG A 112 29.20 2.45 6.47
CA ARG A 112 28.04 1.57 6.64
C ARG A 112 28.15 0.30 5.80
N SER A 113 28.63 0.40 4.55
CA SER A 113 28.87 -0.78 3.71
C SER A 113 29.92 -1.73 4.29
N ALA A 114 30.93 -1.21 5.02
CA ALA A 114 31.88 -2.03 5.77
C ALA A 114 31.16 -2.89 6.81
N THR A 115 30.26 -2.25 7.56
CA THR A 115 29.48 -2.91 8.61
C THR A 115 28.54 -3.96 8.03
N LEU A 116 27.86 -3.62 6.93
CA LEU A 116 26.98 -4.54 6.21
C LEU A 116 27.73 -5.75 5.65
N TYR A 117 28.97 -5.56 5.18
CA TYR A 117 29.83 -6.66 4.75
C TYR A 117 30.13 -7.64 5.91
N HIS A 118 30.49 -7.14 7.09
CA HIS A 118 30.73 -7.99 8.28
C HIS A 118 29.46 -8.68 8.80
N LEU A 119 28.28 -8.13 8.52
CA LEU A 119 26.98 -8.75 8.82
C LEU A 119 26.48 -9.67 7.69
N GLU A 120 27.31 -9.95 6.69
CA GLU A 120 26.98 -10.77 5.50
C GLU A 120 25.77 -10.25 4.71
N ARG A 121 25.46 -8.95 4.84
CA ARG A 121 24.40 -8.27 4.09
C ARG A 121 24.96 -7.70 2.78
N HIS A 122 25.52 -8.58 1.96
CA HIS A 122 26.29 -8.21 0.76
C HIS A 122 25.50 -7.36 -0.26
N GLU A 123 24.22 -7.68 -0.51
CA GLU A 123 23.38 -6.89 -1.42
C GLU A 123 23.17 -5.45 -0.95
N HIS A 124 23.01 -5.23 0.37
CA HIS A 124 22.89 -3.87 0.92
C HIS A 124 24.23 -3.15 0.91
N ALA A 125 25.34 -3.86 1.21
CA ALA A 125 26.68 -3.28 1.13
C ALA A 125 27.00 -2.79 -0.30
N LEU A 126 26.63 -3.56 -1.33
CA LEU A 126 26.82 -3.15 -2.73
C LEU A 126 26.04 -1.88 -3.09
N LYS A 127 24.80 -1.74 -2.62
CA LYS A 127 23.99 -0.54 -2.83
C LYS A 127 24.63 0.71 -2.21
N ASP A 128 25.14 0.59 -0.98
CA ASP A 128 25.85 1.69 -0.31
C ASP A 128 27.18 2.02 -1.01
N ILE A 129 27.91 1.01 -1.50
CA ILE A 129 29.15 1.21 -2.29
C ILE A 129 28.86 1.98 -3.57
N GLU A 130 27.83 1.59 -4.32
CA GLU A 130 27.44 2.25 -5.58
C GLU A 130 27.07 3.71 -5.35
N GLU A 131 26.28 3.99 -4.31
CA GLU A 131 25.90 5.34 -3.99
C GLU A 131 27.09 6.17 -3.48
N ALA A 132 27.96 5.60 -2.64
CA ALA A 132 29.17 6.29 -2.19
C ALA A 132 30.04 6.71 -3.37
N SER A 133 30.27 5.82 -4.33
CA SER A 133 31.01 6.11 -5.57
C SER A 133 30.32 7.21 -6.39
N ARG A 134 28.99 7.16 -6.56
CA ARG A 134 28.23 8.19 -7.29
C ARG A 134 28.33 9.57 -6.66
N LEU A 135 28.43 9.63 -5.32
CA LEU A 135 28.59 10.88 -4.57
C LEU A 135 30.04 11.40 -4.53
N GLY A 136 30.97 10.78 -5.25
CA GLY A 136 32.36 11.24 -5.32
C GLY A 136 33.21 10.81 -4.13
N TYR A 137 33.14 9.54 -3.73
CA TYR A 137 34.03 8.99 -2.70
C TYR A 137 35.52 9.26 -2.99
N PRO A 138 36.35 9.59 -1.98
CA PRO A 138 37.74 10.00 -2.21
C PRO A 138 38.58 8.98 -2.98
N LYS A 139 39.26 9.44 -4.05
CA LYS A 139 40.04 8.58 -4.97
C LYS A 139 41.16 7.82 -4.27
N ASP A 140 41.79 8.42 -3.27
CA ASP A 140 42.86 7.83 -2.48
C ASP A 140 42.38 6.73 -1.52
N LEU A 141 41.07 6.62 -1.29
CA LEU A 141 40.45 5.57 -0.49
C LEU A 141 39.66 4.55 -1.33
N LEU A 142 39.50 4.79 -2.64
CA LEU A 142 38.65 3.99 -3.53
C LEU A 142 39.07 2.51 -3.58
N TYR A 143 40.36 2.23 -3.45
CA TYR A 143 40.90 0.86 -3.43
C TYR A 143 40.26 -0.02 -2.34
N LYS A 144 39.95 0.54 -1.15
CA LYS A 144 39.26 -0.17 -0.06
C LYS A 144 37.80 -0.44 -0.40
N LEU A 145 37.16 0.51 -1.08
CA LEU A 145 35.74 0.41 -1.43
C LEU A 145 35.53 -0.64 -2.52
N GLU A 146 36.35 -0.64 -3.57
CA GLU A 146 36.30 -1.64 -4.65
C GLU A 146 36.72 -3.04 -4.18
N GLU A 147 37.71 -3.17 -3.27
CA GLU A 147 38.04 -4.47 -2.68
C GLU A 147 36.83 -5.03 -1.91
N ARG A 148 36.15 -4.19 -1.11
CA ARG A 148 34.93 -4.60 -0.42
C ARG A 148 33.82 -4.98 -1.39
N ARG A 149 33.66 -4.24 -2.49
CA ARG A 149 32.73 -4.58 -3.58
C ARG A 149 33.01 -5.98 -4.10
N ALA A 150 34.26 -6.28 -4.41
CA ALA A 150 34.70 -7.57 -4.91
C ALA A 150 34.40 -8.70 -3.92
N ARG A 151 34.70 -8.50 -2.64
CA ARG A 151 34.40 -9.48 -1.56
C ARG A 151 32.89 -9.70 -1.36
N CYS A 152 32.07 -8.66 -1.46
CA CYS A 152 30.61 -8.81 -1.43
C CYS A 152 30.09 -9.63 -2.62
N LEU A 153 30.59 -9.35 -3.82
CA LEU A 153 30.24 -10.09 -5.04
C LEU A 153 30.68 -11.56 -4.97
N LEU A 154 31.83 -11.84 -4.35
CA LEU A 154 32.27 -13.19 -4.03
C LEU A 154 31.29 -13.91 -3.09
N GLY A 155 30.87 -13.27 -2.00
CA GLY A 155 29.88 -13.82 -1.07
C GLY A 155 28.55 -14.14 -1.75
N LEU A 156 28.18 -13.35 -2.76
CA LEU A 156 27.00 -13.57 -3.62
C LEU A 156 27.24 -14.51 -4.80
N LYS A 157 28.43 -15.12 -4.92
CA LYS A 157 28.82 -16.02 -6.02
C LYS A 157 28.76 -15.38 -7.42
N ARG A 158 28.81 -14.04 -7.50
CA ARG A 158 28.86 -13.25 -8.74
C ARG A 158 30.32 -13.10 -9.18
N HIS A 159 30.94 -14.22 -9.54
CA HIS A 159 32.40 -14.33 -9.73
C HIS A 159 32.96 -13.43 -10.83
N ASP A 160 32.25 -13.26 -11.95
CA ASP A 160 32.69 -12.39 -13.05
C ASP A 160 32.79 -10.93 -12.60
N GLU A 161 31.75 -10.43 -11.94
CA GLU A 161 31.72 -9.06 -11.43
C GLU A 161 32.73 -8.84 -10.30
N ALA A 162 32.98 -9.87 -9.47
CA ALA A 162 33.99 -9.82 -8.43
C ALA A 162 35.41 -9.66 -9.01
N ILE A 163 35.73 -10.36 -10.11
CA ILE A 163 37.02 -10.20 -10.82
C ILE A 163 37.18 -8.76 -11.31
N GLU A 164 36.14 -8.21 -11.95
CA GLU A 164 36.17 -6.81 -12.41
C GLU A 164 36.34 -5.82 -11.26
N ALA A 165 35.67 -6.04 -10.12
CA ALA A 165 35.83 -5.20 -8.94
C ALA A 165 37.26 -5.30 -8.34
N PHE A 166 37.87 -6.49 -8.31
CA PHE A 166 39.27 -6.65 -7.88
C PHE A 166 40.24 -5.94 -8.83
N ARG A 167 40.01 -6.00 -10.14
CA ARG A 167 40.81 -5.25 -11.13
C ARG A 167 40.70 -3.73 -10.91
N ARG A 168 39.49 -3.22 -10.67
CA ARG A 168 39.27 -1.82 -10.29
C ARG A 168 39.96 -1.45 -8.98
N ALA A 169 39.96 -2.36 -7.99
CA ALA A 169 40.66 -2.14 -6.72
C ALA A 169 42.18 -2.00 -6.93
N LEU A 170 42.80 -2.83 -7.79
CA LEU A 170 44.20 -2.70 -8.16
C LEU A 170 44.49 -1.36 -8.86
N GLN A 171 43.67 -0.98 -9.84
CA GLN A 171 43.82 0.30 -10.52
C GLN A 171 43.69 1.49 -9.55
N ALA A 172 42.77 1.39 -8.58
CA ALA A 172 42.59 2.44 -7.58
C ALA A 172 43.79 2.59 -6.62
N LEU A 173 44.66 1.59 -6.47
CA LEU A 173 45.88 1.69 -5.65
C LEU A 173 46.87 2.73 -6.19
N ASP A 174 46.79 3.10 -7.46
CA ASP A 174 47.66 4.14 -8.04
C ASP A 174 47.42 5.50 -7.40
N ASN A 175 46.20 5.76 -6.93
CA ASN A 175 45.83 6.99 -6.23
C ASN A 175 45.98 6.88 -4.69
N ALA A 176 46.29 5.69 -4.16
CA ALA A 176 46.27 5.43 -2.72
C ALA A 176 47.44 6.13 -2.00
N LYS A 177 47.12 6.89 -0.95
CA LYS A 177 48.10 7.56 -0.08
C LYS A 177 48.48 6.67 1.11
N ILE A 178 49.17 5.56 0.84
CA ILE A 178 49.60 4.59 1.86
C ILE A 178 51.07 4.20 1.70
N PRO A 179 51.74 3.74 2.78
CA PRO A 179 53.11 3.22 2.71
C PRO A 179 53.26 2.13 1.65
N LEU A 180 54.40 2.10 0.95
CA LEU A 180 54.69 1.18 -0.15
C LEU A 180 54.50 -0.29 0.26
N GLU A 181 54.95 -0.68 1.45
CA GLU A 181 54.79 -2.03 2.00
C GLU A 181 53.32 -2.44 2.11
N LYS A 182 52.44 -1.52 2.57
CA LYS A 182 51.00 -1.77 2.66
C LYS A 182 50.36 -1.86 1.27
N LYS A 183 50.82 -1.05 0.31
CA LYS A 183 50.37 -1.11 -1.09
C LYS A 183 50.73 -2.45 -1.73
N GLN A 184 51.98 -2.90 -1.58
CA GLN A 184 52.47 -4.18 -2.10
C GLN A 184 51.72 -5.38 -1.48
N LYS A 185 51.49 -5.35 -0.16
CA LYS A 185 50.69 -6.39 0.51
C LYS A 185 49.28 -6.48 -0.06
N PHE A 186 48.60 -5.34 -0.19
CA PHE A 186 47.24 -5.30 -0.71
C PHE A 186 47.17 -5.78 -2.17
N GLU A 187 48.15 -5.40 -2.99
CA GLU A 187 48.29 -5.88 -4.36
C GLU A 187 48.50 -7.40 -4.42
N ALA A 188 49.39 -7.94 -3.59
CA ALA A 188 49.63 -9.38 -3.50
C ALA A 188 48.36 -10.14 -3.10
N ASP A 189 47.64 -9.67 -2.08
CA ASP A 189 46.39 -10.27 -1.61
C ASP A 189 45.33 -10.32 -2.72
N ILE A 190 45.15 -9.23 -3.48
CA ILE A 190 44.19 -9.22 -4.61
C ILE A 190 44.65 -10.15 -5.74
N ARG A 191 45.94 -10.15 -6.09
CA ARG A 191 46.48 -11.04 -7.14
C ARG A 191 46.28 -12.51 -6.80
N VAL A 192 46.46 -12.89 -5.53
CA VAL A 192 46.17 -14.24 -5.04
C VAL A 192 44.69 -14.57 -5.23
N MET A 193 43.78 -13.67 -4.85
CA MET A 193 42.33 -13.88 -5.03
C MET A 193 41.97 -14.05 -6.51
N LEU A 194 42.49 -13.21 -7.40
CA LEU A 194 42.28 -13.31 -8.84
C LEU A 194 42.79 -14.66 -9.39
N ALA A 195 43.99 -15.08 -9.01
CA ALA A 195 44.56 -16.37 -9.45
C ALA A 195 43.72 -17.57 -8.96
N VAL A 196 43.23 -17.53 -7.72
CA VAL A 196 42.32 -18.55 -7.18
C VAL A 196 41.02 -18.60 -7.97
N MET A 197 40.45 -17.44 -8.30
CA MET A 197 39.20 -17.34 -9.06
C MET A 197 39.35 -17.82 -10.51
N ASP A 198 40.44 -17.45 -11.19
CA ASP A 198 40.73 -17.88 -12.56
C ASP A 198 40.96 -19.40 -12.62
N LYS A 199 41.68 -19.97 -11.64
CA LYS A 199 41.84 -21.43 -11.51
C LYS A 199 40.49 -22.12 -11.26
N GLY A 200 39.65 -21.56 -10.40
CA GLY A 200 38.30 -22.07 -10.15
C GLY A 200 37.41 -22.06 -11.41
N LYS A 201 37.48 -20.99 -12.22
CA LYS A 201 36.81 -20.92 -13.52
C LYS A 201 37.30 -21.99 -14.49
N GLN A 202 38.61 -22.17 -14.62
CA GLN A 202 39.21 -23.17 -15.49
C GLN A 202 38.76 -24.60 -15.10
N LEU A 203 38.74 -24.91 -13.80
CA LEU A 203 38.27 -26.21 -13.30
C LEU A 203 36.77 -26.43 -13.58
N ASN A 204 35.92 -25.41 -13.38
CA ASN A 204 34.49 -25.50 -13.68
C ASN A 204 34.22 -25.66 -15.18
N GLN A 205 34.98 -24.98 -16.04
CA GLN A 205 34.91 -25.10 -17.50
C GLN A 205 35.42 -26.48 -17.98
N ALA A 206 36.44 -27.04 -17.34
CA ALA A 206 36.92 -28.40 -17.61
C ALA A 206 35.89 -29.46 -17.17
N ALA A 207 35.22 -29.25 -16.03
CA ALA A 207 34.16 -30.13 -15.56
C ALA A 207 32.90 -30.12 -16.45
N THR A 208 32.54 -28.96 -17.03
CA THR A 208 31.40 -28.86 -17.96
C THR A 208 31.69 -29.48 -19.33
N LYS A 209 32.95 -29.54 -19.78
CA LYS A 209 33.35 -30.25 -21.01
C LYS A 209 33.32 -31.77 -20.91
N ASN A 210 33.37 -32.35 -19.70
CA ASN A 210 33.32 -33.80 -19.48
C ASN A 210 31.89 -34.36 -19.27
N PHE A 211 30.86 -33.52 -19.27
CA PHE A 211 29.45 -33.91 -19.06
C PHE A 211 28.55 -33.68 -20.29
N SER A 212 29.12 -33.49 -21.49
CA SER A 212 28.36 -33.42 -22.74
C SER A 212 27.97 -34.81 -23.26
N GLN A 213 27.23 -35.59 -22.47
CA GLN A 213 26.43 -36.73 -22.96
C GLN A 213 25.29 -37.15 -22.01
N VAL A 214 24.58 -36.21 -21.37
CA VAL A 214 23.18 -36.43 -20.93
C VAL A 214 22.43 -35.12 -21.09
N HIS A 215 21.36 -35.13 -21.89
CA HIS A 215 20.43 -34.00 -22.00
C HIS A 215 19.78 -33.70 -20.64
N VAL A 216 20.39 -32.77 -19.89
CA VAL A 216 19.74 -32.10 -18.77
C VAL A 216 19.59 -30.64 -19.18
N LYS A 217 18.34 -30.25 -19.45
CA LYS A 217 17.95 -28.83 -19.55
C LYS A 217 18.32 -28.15 -18.23
N GLN A 218 19.48 -27.51 -18.19
CA GLN A 218 19.87 -26.64 -17.08
C GLN A 218 18.94 -25.42 -17.07
N LYS A 219 17.90 -25.50 -16.25
CA LYS A 219 17.23 -24.29 -15.74
C LYS A 219 18.29 -23.51 -14.97
N SER A 220 18.52 -22.27 -15.38
CA SER A 220 19.19 -21.27 -14.57
C SER A 220 18.57 -21.25 -13.18
N ASN A 221 19.37 -21.54 -12.16
CA ASN A 221 19.02 -21.32 -10.77
C ASN A 221 18.92 -19.82 -10.53
N ALA A 222 17.73 -19.26 -10.80
CA ALA A 222 17.27 -18.07 -10.14
C ALA A 222 17.31 -18.35 -8.63
N HIS A 223 18.12 -17.60 -7.90
CA HIS A 223 18.04 -17.56 -6.45
C HIS A 223 16.59 -17.26 -6.07
N SER A 224 15.94 -18.24 -5.44
CA SER A 224 14.67 -18.19 -4.71
C SER A 224 13.87 -16.89 -4.82
N GLU A 225 13.43 -16.55 -6.03
CA GLU A 225 12.19 -15.84 -6.23
C GLU A 225 11.11 -16.89 -5.98
N GLY A 226 10.65 -16.95 -4.73
CA GLY A 226 9.59 -17.87 -4.33
C GLY A 226 8.41 -17.72 -5.29
N ASN A 227 8.19 -18.73 -6.12
CA ASN A 227 7.00 -19.03 -6.90
C ASN A 227 6.06 -17.80 -7.11
N HIS A 228 6.53 -16.75 -7.80
CA HIS A 228 5.81 -15.47 -7.94
C HIS A 228 4.53 -15.55 -8.80
N HIS A 229 4.15 -16.74 -9.28
CA HIS A 229 2.96 -16.98 -10.10
C HIS A 229 1.63 -16.65 -9.40
N SER A 230 1.61 -16.36 -8.09
CA SER A 230 0.38 -16.07 -7.33
C SER A 230 0.08 -14.58 -7.10
N ARG A 231 0.88 -13.65 -7.65
CA ARG A 231 0.82 -12.20 -7.33
C ARG A 231 0.55 -11.27 -8.51
N PHE A 232 0.24 -11.81 -9.68
CA PHE A 232 -0.06 -11.02 -10.88
C PHE A 232 -1.23 -11.62 -11.66
N ILE A 233 -1.98 -10.78 -12.37
CA ILE A 233 -2.93 -11.22 -13.39
C ILE A 233 -2.15 -11.30 -14.71
N PRO A 234 -2.02 -12.50 -15.33
CA PRO A 234 -1.36 -12.63 -16.63
C PRO A 234 -1.99 -11.69 -17.65
N GLU A 235 -1.18 -11.06 -18.50
CA GLU A 235 -1.65 -10.03 -19.45
C GLU A 235 -2.84 -10.50 -20.30
N LYS A 236 -2.78 -11.74 -20.81
CA LYS A 236 -3.85 -12.39 -21.58
C LYS A 236 -5.16 -12.61 -20.80
N LYS A 237 -5.12 -12.52 -19.47
CA LYS A 237 -6.26 -12.67 -18.56
C LYS A 237 -6.75 -11.33 -17.99
N ARG A 238 -6.18 -10.19 -18.38
CA ARG A 238 -6.63 -8.87 -17.94
C ARG A 238 -7.86 -8.43 -18.73
N ASN A 239 -8.72 -7.63 -18.10
CA ASN A 239 -9.82 -7.00 -18.79
C ASN A 239 -9.27 -5.84 -19.67
N PRO A 240 -9.59 -5.79 -20.98
CA PRO A 240 -9.06 -4.76 -21.87
C PRO A 240 -9.60 -3.35 -21.56
N LEU A 241 -10.81 -3.23 -21.02
CA LEU A 241 -11.43 -1.96 -20.63
C LEU A 241 -10.98 -1.49 -19.25
N TYR A 242 -10.68 -2.44 -18.35
CA TYR A 242 -10.26 -2.19 -16.97
C TYR A 242 -8.99 -3.01 -16.66
N PRO A 243 -7.80 -2.57 -17.09
CA PRO A 243 -6.58 -3.39 -17.07
C PRO A 243 -6.10 -3.84 -15.68
N ALA A 244 -6.57 -3.21 -14.60
CA ALA A 244 -6.33 -3.65 -13.23
C ALA A 244 -7.15 -4.92 -12.87
N CYS A 245 -8.26 -5.16 -13.56
CA CYS A 245 -9.15 -6.30 -13.35
C CYS A 245 -8.72 -7.52 -14.19
N SER A 246 -9.11 -8.71 -13.72
CA SER A 246 -9.15 -9.90 -14.57
C SER A 246 -10.31 -9.80 -15.56
N ASN A 247 -10.25 -10.56 -16.65
CA ASN A 247 -11.33 -10.67 -17.64
C ASN A 247 -12.62 -11.29 -17.08
N ALA A 248 -12.58 -11.78 -15.83
CA ALA A 248 -13.75 -12.27 -15.11
C ALA A 248 -14.60 -11.15 -14.49
N VAL A 249 -14.12 -9.90 -14.51
CA VAL A 249 -14.80 -8.74 -13.93
C VAL A 249 -15.39 -7.87 -15.03
N LYS A 250 -16.65 -7.45 -14.89
CA LYS A 250 -17.28 -6.40 -15.69
C LYS A 250 -17.79 -5.31 -14.76
N ILE A 251 -17.47 -4.06 -15.06
CA ILE A 251 -18.09 -2.91 -14.39
C ILE A 251 -19.41 -2.57 -15.09
N LYS A 252 -20.46 -2.41 -14.31
CA LYS A 252 -21.79 -1.93 -14.71
C LYS A 252 -22.06 -0.58 -14.04
N ASP A 253 -23.03 0.15 -14.56
CA ASP A 253 -23.64 1.30 -13.90
C ASP A 253 -25.15 1.12 -13.99
N ASP A 254 -25.76 0.74 -12.87
CA ASP A 254 -27.22 0.52 -12.78
C ASP A 254 -27.94 1.77 -12.24
N GLY A 255 -27.20 2.87 -12.00
CA GLY A 255 -27.74 4.12 -11.47
C GLY A 255 -28.36 4.01 -10.08
N GLY A 256 -29.11 5.04 -9.68
CA GLY A 256 -29.83 5.08 -8.40
C GLY A 256 -28.91 4.88 -7.19
N ASP A 257 -29.36 4.04 -6.25
CA ASP A 257 -28.62 3.75 -5.01
C ASP A 257 -27.48 2.73 -5.19
N ILE A 258 -27.39 2.07 -6.35
CA ILE A 258 -26.33 1.07 -6.64
C ILE A 258 -25.15 1.73 -7.34
N GLY A 259 -25.42 2.61 -8.30
CA GLY A 259 -24.41 3.28 -9.11
C GLY A 259 -23.52 2.29 -9.89
N ARG A 260 -22.22 2.61 -9.93
CA ARG A 260 -21.21 1.76 -10.57
C ARG A 260 -20.83 0.59 -9.68
N HIS A 261 -20.83 -0.63 -10.22
CA HIS A 261 -20.47 -1.83 -9.48
C HIS A 261 -19.80 -2.89 -10.35
N ALA A 262 -19.07 -3.81 -9.70
CA ALA A 262 -18.39 -4.91 -10.36
C ALA A 262 -19.24 -6.19 -10.32
N VAL A 263 -19.40 -6.87 -11.45
CA VAL A 263 -20.04 -8.20 -11.54
C VAL A 263 -19.13 -9.23 -12.19
N ALA A 264 -19.35 -10.49 -11.86
CA ALA A 264 -18.62 -11.59 -12.47
C ALA A 264 -19.17 -11.93 -13.88
N THR A 265 -18.28 -12.05 -14.88
CA THR A 265 -18.65 -12.44 -16.26
C THR A 265 -18.66 -13.95 -16.47
N ARG A 266 -18.03 -14.69 -15.55
CA ARG A 266 -18.00 -16.14 -15.44
C ARG A 266 -17.97 -16.51 -13.97
N GLU A 267 -18.10 -17.79 -13.66
CA GLU A 267 -17.83 -18.25 -12.30
C GLU A 267 -16.37 -17.95 -11.92
N ILE A 268 -16.18 -17.39 -10.72
CA ILE A 268 -14.88 -17.10 -10.12
C ILE A 268 -14.70 -18.03 -8.94
N ALA A 269 -13.67 -18.87 -8.99
CA ALA A 269 -13.38 -19.83 -7.94
C ALA A 269 -12.70 -19.16 -6.73
N PRO A 270 -12.87 -19.72 -5.51
CA PRO A 270 -12.09 -19.30 -4.35
C PRO A 270 -10.59 -19.27 -4.67
N GLY A 271 -9.93 -18.16 -4.35
CA GLY A 271 -8.51 -17.99 -4.54
C GLY A 271 -8.09 -17.29 -5.83
N GLU A 272 -8.99 -17.11 -6.80
CA GLU A 272 -8.67 -16.31 -7.99
C GLU A 272 -8.42 -14.84 -7.63
N ILE A 273 -7.39 -14.25 -8.23
CA ILE A 273 -7.17 -12.80 -8.13
C ILE A 273 -8.07 -12.11 -9.15
N VAL A 274 -8.92 -11.21 -8.66
CA VAL A 274 -9.87 -10.46 -9.48
C VAL A 274 -9.36 -9.08 -9.85
N ILE A 275 -8.60 -8.41 -8.97
CA ILE A 275 -8.03 -7.08 -9.22
C ILE A 275 -6.61 -7.00 -8.63
N ILE A 276 -5.71 -6.35 -9.38
CA ILE A 276 -4.43 -5.85 -8.88
C ILE A 276 -4.29 -4.41 -9.31
N GLU A 277 -4.21 -3.50 -8.35
CA GLU A 277 -4.19 -2.06 -8.63
C GLU A 277 -3.10 -1.35 -7.83
N ARG A 278 -2.34 -0.49 -8.52
CA ARG A 278 -1.47 0.49 -7.88
C ARG A 278 -2.31 1.73 -7.53
N PRO A 279 -2.03 2.40 -6.42
CA PRO A 279 -2.81 3.56 -6.04
C PRO A 279 -2.60 4.68 -7.05
N HIS A 280 -3.65 5.47 -7.29
CA HIS A 280 -3.54 6.77 -7.95
C HIS A 280 -2.56 7.68 -7.19
N CYS A 281 -2.73 7.73 -5.87
CA CYS A 281 -1.84 8.37 -4.91
C CYS A 281 -1.90 7.64 -3.57
N ALA A 282 -0.80 7.65 -2.82
CA ALA A 282 -0.72 7.06 -1.49
C ALA A 282 0.11 7.95 -0.56
N PHE A 283 -0.25 8.02 0.72
CA PHE A 283 0.44 8.85 1.71
C PHE A 283 0.68 8.08 3.02
N LEU A 284 1.94 8.07 3.46
CA LEU A 284 2.41 7.35 4.64
C LEU A 284 2.14 8.15 5.92
N LEU A 285 1.71 7.48 7.00
CA LEU A 285 1.49 8.13 8.28
C LEU A 285 2.81 8.63 8.92
N ALA A 286 2.70 9.67 9.75
CA ALA A 286 3.84 10.33 10.36
C ALA A 286 4.66 9.39 11.25
N GLU A 287 3.98 8.49 11.97
CA GLU A 287 4.57 7.50 12.87
C GLU A 287 5.42 6.48 12.11
N ASN A 288 5.14 6.30 10.82
CA ASN A 288 5.81 5.33 9.96
C ASN A 288 6.91 5.95 9.08
N ARG A 289 7.05 7.28 9.06
CA ARG A 289 7.87 8.05 8.08
C ARG A 289 9.36 7.67 8.00
N LEU A 290 9.93 7.11 9.07
CA LEU A 290 11.33 6.66 9.14
C LEU A 290 11.48 5.14 9.24
N THR A 291 10.39 4.41 9.49
CA THR A 291 10.39 2.95 9.59
C THR A 291 9.96 2.27 8.30
N HIS A 292 9.25 2.99 7.42
CA HIS A 292 8.75 2.52 6.14
C HIS A 292 9.21 3.45 5.02
N CYS A 293 9.40 2.87 3.84
CA CYS A 293 9.76 3.60 2.64
C CYS A 293 8.66 4.60 2.28
N HIS A 294 9.02 5.86 2.10
CA HIS A 294 8.05 6.91 1.77
C HIS A 294 7.31 6.68 0.43
N LEU A 295 7.96 5.97 -0.51
CA LEU A 295 7.36 5.66 -1.82
C LEU A 295 6.56 4.35 -1.82
N CYS A 296 7.17 3.23 -1.40
CA CYS A 296 6.57 1.90 -1.56
C CYS A 296 5.99 1.31 -0.28
N PHE A 297 6.14 1.99 0.87
CA PHE A 297 5.67 1.58 2.20
C PHE A 297 6.27 0.28 2.72
N GLU A 298 7.26 -0.30 2.05
CA GLU A 298 7.99 -1.44 2.62
C GLU A 298 8.82 -0.99 3.83
N ARG A 299 8.88 -1.85 4.85
CA ARG A 299 9.68 -1.59 6.04
C ARG A 299 11.16 -1.47 5.70
N ILE A 300 11.82 -0.48 6.29
CA ILE A 300 13.21 -0.16 6.00
C ILE A 300 14.12 -0.99 6.91
N PHE A 301 15.00 -1.77 6.28
CA PHE A 301 16.12 -2.40 6.98
C PHE A 301 17.37 -1.51 6.99
N VAL A 302 17.71 -0.91 5.84
CA VAL A 302 18.83 0.02 5.68
C VAL A 302 18.30 1.27 4.98
N PRO A 303 18.24 2.45 5.64
CA PRO A 303 17.63 3.63 5.05
C PRO A 303 18.52 4.26 3.98
N ALA A 304 17.90 4.64 2.87
CA ALA A 304 18.33 5.76 2.05
C ALA A 304 17.55 7.02 2.50
N ALA A 305 18.20 8.18 2.48
CA ALA A 305 17.62 9.43 2.96
C ALA A 305 17.35 10.41 1.81
N CYS A 306 16.34 11.27 1.96
CA CYS A 306 16.22 12.48 1.14
C CYS A 306 17.52 13.29 1.19
N ARG A 307 17.82 14.09 0.15
CA ARG A 307 19.04 14.91 0.11
C ARG A 307 18.92 16.23 0.88
N THR A 308 17.71 16.72 1.10
CA THR A 308 17.46 18.06 1.68
C THR A 308 16.81 18.03 3.06
N CYS A 309 15.90 17.08 3.32
CA CYS A 309 15.20 16.99 4.60
C CYS A 309 15.54 15.73 5.41
N THR A 310 15.11 15.72 6.67
CA THR A 310 15.11 14.56 7.57
C THR A 310 13.70 13.98 7.78
N CYS A 311 12.73 14.44 6.98
CA CYS A 311 11.31 14.09 7.08
C CYS A 311 11.06 12.62 6.76
N VAL A 312 11.71 12.09 5.72
CA VAL A 312 11.36 10.81 5.10
C VAL A 312 12.57 9.90 4.90
N ALA A 313 12.33 8.59 4.90
CA ALA A 313 13.30 7.58 4.57
C ALA A 313 12.79 6.66 3.45
N TYR A 314 13.72 5.99 2.76
CA TYR A 314 13.44 5.08 1.65
C TYR A 314 14.13 3.74 1.87
N CYS A 315 13.53 2.65 1.38
CA CYS A 315 14.17 1.32 1.44
C CYS A 315 15.38 1.18 0.51
N SER A 316 15.54 2.10 -0.45
CA SER A 316 16.66 2.10 -1.40
C SER A 316 16.88 3.47 -2.05
N HIS A 317 18.08 3.69 -2.59
CA HIS A 317 18.39 4.86 -3.43
C HIS A 317 17.50 4.94 -4.67
N ARG A 318 17.11 3.79 -5.24
CA ARG A 318 16.16 3.72 -6.37
C ARG A 318 14.80 4.29 -6.00
N CYS A 319 14.23 3.90 -4.86
CA CYS A 319 12.94 4.45 -4.40
C CYS A 319 13.03 5.94 -4.11
N ARG A 320 14.13 6.41 -3.49
CA ARG A 320 14.37 7.85 -3.30
C ARG A 320 14.40 8.60 -4.62
N ASP A 321 15.19 8.10 -5.59
CA ASP A 321 15.38 8.78 -6.87
C ASP A 321 14.11 8.76 -7.71
N ALA A 322 13.30 7.69 -7.61
CA ALA A 322 11.98 7.61 -8.25
C ALA A 322 10.95 8.58 -7.65
N ASP A 323 11.01 8.84 -6.34
CA ASP A 323 10.09 9.77 -5.65
C ASP A 323 10.57 11.23 -5.69
N ALA A 324 11.82 11.48 -6.09
CA ALA A 324 12.48 12.77 -5.92
C ALA A 324 11.71 13.97 -6.50
N GLN A 325 11.04 13.80 -7.64
CA GLN A 325 10.27 14.86 -8.31
C GLN A 325 8.95 15.19 -7.60
N VAL A 326 8.30 14.18 -7.00
CA VAL A 326 7.07 14.39 -6.24
C VAL A 326 7.43 14.92 -4.86
N HIS A 327 8.38 14.25 -4.20
CA HIS A 327 8.84 14.64 -2.88
C HIS A 327 9.44 16.04 -2.86
N SER A 328 10.15 16.53 -3.89
CA SER A 328 10.69 17.89 -3.90
C SER A 328 9.60 18.96 -3.72
N ARG A 329 8.42 18.75 -4.33
CA ARG A 329 7.24 19.63 -4.21
C ARG A 329 6.58 19.55 -2.83
N GLU A 330 6.68 18.39 -2.18
CA GLU A 330 6.08 18.13 -0.86
C GLU A 330 7.05 18.39 0.30
N CYS A 331 8.36 18.41 0.06
CA CYS A 331 9.41 18.28 1.07
C CYS A 331 9.30 19.30 2.20
N LYS A 332 9.05 20.56 1.84
CA LYS A 332 8.85 21.69 2.78
C LYS A 332 7.49 21.67 3.47
N LEU A 333 6.50 20.98 2.90
CA LEU A 333 5.11 20.94 3.37
C LEU A 333 4.91 19.88 4.44
N LEU A 334 5.64 18.76 4.36
CA LEU A 334 5.46 17.60 5.24
C LEU A 334 5.50 17.91 6.75
N PRO A 335 6.43 18.75 7.27
CA PRO A 335 6.44 19.07 8.70
C PRO A 335 5.12 19.70 9.17
N ALA A 336 4.59 20.67 8.42
CA ALA A 336 3.34 21.34 8.75
C ALA A 336 2.14 20.38 8.67
N LEU A 337 2.10 19.56 7.63
CA LEU A 337 1.07 18.52 7.46
C LEU A 337 1.02 17.58 8.67
N TRP A 338 2.15 16.99 9.07
CA TRP A 338 2.17 16.06 10.20
C TRP A 338 1.94 16.74 11.55
N HIS A 339 2.47 17.96 11.74
CA HIS A 339 2.24 18.72 12.98
C HIS A 339 0.77 19.07 13.16
N SER A 340 0.06 19.39 12.08
CA SER A 340 -1.36 19.76 12.11
C SER A 340 -2.30 18.63 12.56
N LYS A 341 -1.83 17.37 12.49
CA LYS A 341 -2.66 16.16 12.69
C LYS A 341 -3.92 16.14 11.82
N ALA A 342 -3.87 16.76 10.64
CA ALA A 342 -4.96 16.65 9.67
C ALA A 342 -5.19 15.19 9.27
N SER A 343 -6.42 14.87 8.85
CA SER A 343 -6.75 13.55 8.32
C SER A 343 -5.83 13.18 7.16
N VAL A 344 -5.52 11.88 7.01
CA VAL A 344 -4.76 11.37 5.85
C VAL A 344 -5.39 11.76 4.51
N THR A 345 -6.71 11.99 4.48
CA THR A 345 -7.43 12.49 3.30
C THR A 345 -6.94 13.87 2.86
N CYS A 346 -6.55 14.75 3.80
CA CYS A 346 -5.95 16.04 3.48
C CYS A 346 -4.59 15.87 2.81
N PHE A 347 -3.80 14.90 3.27
CA PHE A 347 -2.49 14.59 2.68
C PHE A 347 -2.63 13.99 1.28
N LEU A 348 -3.61 13.11 1.08
CA LEU A 348 -3.95 12.55 -0.22
C LEU A 348 -4.48 13.61 -1.20
N ALA A 349 -5.29 14.57 -0.72
CA ALA A 349 -5.81 15.65 -1.56
C ALA A 349 -4.69 16.50 -2.15
N LEU A 350 -3.68 16.81 -1.33
CA LEU A 350 -2.48 17.52 -1.74
C LEU A 350 -1.64 16.64 -2.68
N ARG A 351 -1.37 15.38 -2.29
CA ARG A 351 -0.54 14.45 -3.06
C ARG A 351 -1.06 14.15 -4.46
N ALA A 352 -2.39 14.04 -4.60
CA ALA A 352 -3.03 13.85 -5.90
C ALA A 352 -2.68 14.99 -6.89
N ILE A 353 -2.46 16.21 -6.38
CA ILE A 353 -2.07 17.38 -7.17
C ILE A 353 -0.55 17.46 -7.33
N THR A 354 0.21 17.39 -6.23
CA THR A 354 1.68 17.56 -6.25
C THR A 354 2.41 16.47 -7.02
N GLN A 355 1.82 15.28 -7.19
CA GLN A 355 2.40 14.24 -8.03
C GLN A 355 2.38 14.57 -9.54
N ILE A 356 1.54 15.53 -9.96
CA ILE A 356 1.42 15.98 -11.36
C ILE A 356 2.12 17.34 -11.47
N PRO A 357 3.04 17.56 -12.45
CA PRO A 357 3.63 18.88 -12.69
C PRO A 357 2.58 19.98 -12.84
N PHE A 358 2.89 21.21 -12.43
CA PHE A 358 1.95 22.34 -12.49
C PHE A 358 1.41 22.57 -13.91
N GLU A 359 2.28 22.49 -14.92
CA GLU A 359 1.92 22.68 -16.32
C GLU A 359 0.96 21.59 -16.83
N GLU A 360 1.13 20.35 -16.36
CA GLU A 360 0.22 19.24 -16.66
C GLU A 360 -1.13 19.42 -15.95
N ALA A 361 -1.13 19.94 -14.71
CA ALA A 361 -2.36 20.29 -13.99
C ALA A 361 -3.14 21.41 -14.69
N MET A 362 -2.46 22.40 -15.29
CA MET A 362 -3.14 23.44 -16.06
C MET A 362 -3.81 22.89 -17.33
N LYS A 363 -3.18 21.94 -18.03
CA LYS A 363 -3.82 21.24 -19.17
C LYS A 363 -5.04 20.42 -18.74
N LEU A 364 -5.00 19.86 -17.52
CA LEU A 364 -6.13 19.12 -16.97
C LEU A 364 -7.35 20.02 -16.80
N ASN A 365 -7.20 21.29 -16.40
CA ASN A 365 -8.31 22.25 -16.30
C ASN A 365 -9.13 22.31 -17.59
N GLN A 366 -8.43 22.45 -18.72
CA GLN A 366 -9.07 22.49 -20.03
C GLN A 366 -9.75 21.16 -20.37
N ARG A 367 -9.06 20.04 -20.15
CA ARG A 367 -9.63 18.70 -20.38
C ARG A 367 -10.87 18.43 -19.53
N LEU A 368 -10.89 18.85 -18.27
CA LEU A 368 -12.04 18.66 -17.38
C LEU A 368 -13.24 19.51 -17.81
N LYS A 369 -13.00 20.72 -18.30
CA LYS A 369 -14.04 21.59 -18.90
C LYS A 369 -14.57 21.01 -20.22
N ASP A 370 -13.69 20.48 -21.06
CA ASP A 370 -14.05 19.87 -22.34
C ASP A 370 -14.74 18.51 -22.15
N SER A 371 -14.42 17.79 -21.07
CA SER A 371 -14.93 16.46 -20.73
C SER A 371 -16.31 16.46 -20.05
N GLY A 372 -17.14 17.48 -20.29
CA GLY A 372 -18.59 17.37 -20.07
C GLY A 372 -19.19 16.10 -20.72
N ASN A 373 -18.44 15.48 -21.65
CA ASN A 373 -18.56 14.07 -22.00
C ASN A 373 -17.35 13.27 -21.50
N ALA A 374 -17.56 12.38 -20.52
CA ALA A 374 -16.59 11.36 -20.16
C ALA A 374 -16.09 10.65 -21.43
N SER A 375 -14.77 10.63 -21.68
CA SER A 375 -14.23 9.80 -22.77
C SER A 375 -14.72 8.37 -22.56
N ARG A 376 -15.56 7.89 -23.48
CA ARG A 376 -16.15 6.55 -23.38
C ARG A 376 -15.02 5.54 -23.20
N ILE A 377 -15.12 4.73 -22.15
CA ILE A 377 -14.14 3.67 -21.88
C ILE A 377 -14.17 2.70 -23.05
N SER A 378 -13.01 2.50 -23.68
CA SER A 378 -12.83 1.60 -24.82
C SER A 378 -11.52 0.83 -24.68
N ALA A 379 -11.23 -0.07 -25.62
CA ALA A 379 -9.95 -0.79 -25.61
C ALA A 379 -8.77 0.15 -25.90
N GLU A 380 -9.00 1.20 -26.69
CA GLU A 380 -8.04 2.23 -27.05
C GLU A 380 -7.86 3.27 -25.92
N ASN A 381 -8.93 3.52 -25.15
CA ASN A 381 -8.92 4.39 -23.98
C ASN A 381 -9.43 3.67 -22.72
N PRO A 382 -8.63 2.76 -22.15
CA PRO A 382 -9.05 1.97 -21.00
C PRO A 382 -9.08 2.78 -19.70
N TYR A 383 -9.91 2.34 -18.75
CA TYR A 383 -9.98 2.90 -17.41
C TYR A 383 -8.71 2.58 -16.63
N ARG A 384 -7.90 3.60 -16.37
CA ARG A 384 -6.62 3.49 -15.65
C ARG A 384 -6.68 4.28 -14.36
N GLY A 385 -6.46 3.59 -13.23
CA GLY A 385 -6.45 4.21 -11.91
C GLY A 385 -5.33 5.24 -11.74
N GLU A 386 -4.25 5.15 -12.53
CA GLU A 386 -3.17 6.13 -12.48
C GLU A 386 -3.56 7.49 -13.08
N ASN A 387 -4.58 7.55 -13.94
CA ASN A 387 -5.00 8.79 -14.60
C ASN A 387 -5.81 9.67 -13.64
N TYR A 388 -5.47 10.96 -13.56
CA TYR A 388 -6.20 11.90 -12.70
C TYR A 388 -7.67 12.07 -13.09
N ALA A 389 -8.01 12.04 -14.38
CA ALA A 389 -9.41 12.13 -14.81
C ALA A 389 -10.26 10.96 -14.25
N THR A 390 -9.68 9.77 -14.16
CA THR A 390 -10.32 8.61 -13.53
C THR A 390 -10.58 8.86 -12.04
N PHE A 391 -9.57 9.36 -11.33
CA PHE A 391 -9.65 9.74 -9.92
C PHE A 391 -10.66 10.87 -9.67
N TYR A 392 -10.69 11.88 -10.54
CA TYR A 392 -11.59 13.03 -10.46
C TYR A 392 -13.06 12.62 -10.58
N ASN A 393 -13.35 11.58 -11.36
CA ASN A 393 -14.71 11.05 -11.59
C ASN A 393 -15.18 10.06 -10.51
N LEU A 394 -14.47 9.93 -9.40
CA LEU A 394 -14.93 9.16 -8.23
C LEU A 394 -16.07 9.91 -7.51
N VAL A 395 -16.91 9.16 -6.80
CA VAL A 395 -18.11 9.72 -6.17
C VAL A 395 -17.77 10.76 -5.10
N THR A 396 -18.39 11.95 -5.17
CA THR A 396 -18.22 13.05 -4.21
C THR A 396 -19.41 13.18 -3.25
N HIS A 397 -20.58 12.67 -3.65
CA HIS A 397 -21.90 12.96 -3.07
C HIS A 397 -22.14 14.46 -2.83
N GLU A 398 -21.59 15.31 -3.70
CA GLU A 398 -21.71 16.76 -3.60
C GLU A 398 -23.17 17.23 -3.52
N ASP A 399 -24.07 16.57 -4.25
CA ASP A 399 -25.51 16.80 -4.28
C ASP A 399 -26.23 16.49 -2.96
N LYS A 400 -25.65 15.64 -2.11
CA LYS A 400 -26.24 15.21 -0.82
C LYS A 400 -25.60 15.91 0.39
N ARG A 401 -24.59 16.77 0.17
CA ARG A 401 -23.85 17.42 1.24
C ARG A 401 -24.62 18.59 1.84
N LEU A 402 -24.58 18.70 3.17
CA LEU A 402 -25.05 19.89 3.88
C LEU A 402 -24.07 21.06 3.66
N PRO A 403 -24.56 22.31 3.61
CA PRO A 403 -23.70 23.50 3.48
C PRO A 403 -22.59 23.55 4.55
N GLU A 404 -22.86 23.10 5.76
CA GLU A 404 -21.89 23.04 6.86
C GLU A 404 -20.74 22.06 6.60
N ASP A 405 -21.02 20.91 5.96
CA ASP A 405 -19.98 19.94 5.58
C ASP A 405 -19.12 20.50 4.44
N ILE A 406 -19.74 21.12 3.44
CA ILE A 406 -19.02 21.79 2.34
C ILE A 406 -18.16 22.93 2.89
N PHE A 407 -18.69 23.72 3.82
CA PHE A 407 -17.96 24.81 4.48
C PHE A 407 -16.70 24.31 5.19
N HIS A 408 -16.83 23.24 5.97
CA HIS A 408 -15.70 22.63 6.65
C HIS A 408 -14.63 22.15 5.67
N ARG A 409 -15.02 21.49 4.57
CA ARG A 409 -14.07 21.05 3.54
C ARG A 409 -13.43 22.21 2.79
N ALA A 410 -14.19 23.26 2.50
CA ALA A 410 -13.69 24.46 1.85
C ALA A 410 -12.66 25.17 2.73
N TYR A 411 -12.87 25.19 4.05
CA TYR A 411 -11.88 25.68 5.02
C TYR A 411 -10.61 24.83 5.01
N MET A 412 -10.72 23.50 5.02
CA MET A 412 -9.55 22.61 4.94
C MET A 412 -8.81 22.78 3.61
N ALA A 413 -9.53 22.92 2.49
CA ALA A 413 -8.97 23.19 1.17
C ALA A 413 -8.24 24.54 1.14
N ALA A 414 -8.81 25.58 1.74
CA ALA A 414 -8.19 26.89 1.85
C ALA A 414 -6.85 26.80 2.62
N TRP A 415 -6.81 26.10 3.75
CA TRP A 415 -5.57 25.91 4.51
C TRP A 415 -4.52 25.09 3.73
N LEU A 416 -4.93 23.99 3.09
CA LEU A 416 -4.03 23.19 2.24
C LEU A 416 -3.48 24.00 1.05
N PHE A 417 -4.31 24.84 0.44
CA PHE A 417 -3.91 25.73 -0.63
C PHE A 417 -2.89 26.76 -0.15
N ARG A 418 -3.15 27.42 1.00
CA ARG A 418 -2.18 28.33 1.63
C ARG A 418 -0.85 27.63 1.91
N LEU A 419 -0.88 26.41 2.45
CA LEU A 419 0.32 25.61 2.66
C LEU A 419 1.06 25.30 1.34
N LEU A 420 0.35 24.91 0.28
CA LEU A 420 0.94 24.63 -1.03
C LEU A 420 1.70 25.84 -1.61
N ARG A 421 1.23 27.07 -1.36
CA ARG A 421 1.88 28.33 -1.80
C ARG A 421 3.25 28.56 -1.16
N THR A 422 3.48 28.02 0.04
CA THR A 422 4.80 28.07 0.70
C THR A 422 5.84 27.19 0.02
N GLY A 423 5.39 26.21 -0.79
CA GLY A 423 6.25 25.29 -1.50
C GLY A 423 6.66 25.79 -2.88
N GLU A 424 7.27 24.89 -3.65
CA GLU A 424 7.79 25.15 -5.00
C GLU A 424 6.86 24.62 -6.10
N TYR A 425 5.63 24.23 -5.76
CA TYR A 425 4.67 23.68 -6.73
C TYR A 425 4.12 24.75 -7.67
N LEU A 426 3.68 25.88 -7.11
CA LEU A 426 3.19 27.03 -7.86
C LEU A 426 4.40 27.85 -8.33
N PRO A 427 4.48 28.25 -9.62
CA PRO A 427 5.50 29.19 -10.09
C PRO A 427 5.39 30.55 -9.40
N GLU A 428 6.52 31.22 -9.14
CA GLU A 428 6.54 32.53 -8.45
C GLU A 428 5.75 33.62 -9.20
N ASN A 429 5.66 33.55 -10.53
CA ASN A 429 4.87 34.48 -11.33
C ASN A 429 3.35 34.23 -11.26
N VAL A 430 2.91 33.10 -10.68
CA VAL A 430 1.50 32.75 -10.46
C VAL A 430 1.07 33.08 -9.02
N LYS A 431 2.00 33.01 -8.07
CA LYS A 431 1.70 33.25 -6.65
C LYS A 431 1.28 34.70 -6.42
N THR A 432 0.11 34.88 -5.82
CA THR A 432 -0.30 36.18 -5.26
C THR A 432 0.17 36.30 -3.80
N ALA A 433 -0.12 37.41 -3.10
CA ALA A 433 0.21 37.53 -1.68
C ALA A 433 -0.73 36.68 -0.79
N ASP A 434 -0.21 36.14 0.32
CA ASP A 434 -1.01 35.35 1.28
C ASP A 434 -1.79 36.25 2.24
N SER A 435 -2.79 36.96 1.71
CA SER A 435 -3.68 37.83 2.49
C SER A 435 -5.12 37.80 1.97
N ALA A 436 -6.07 38.16 2.84
CA ALA A 436 -7.49 38.26 2.50
C ALA A 436 -7.80 39.35 1.46
N ASP A 437 -6.96 40.37 1.35
CA ASP A 437 -7.10 41.47 0.38
C ASP A 437 -6.58 41.09 -1.02
N SER A 438 -5.90 39.94 -1.13
CA SER A 438 -5.29 39.51 -2.39
C SER A 438 -6.32 38.86 -3.31
N LYS A 439 -6.33 39.30 -4.57
CA LYS A 439 -7.11 38.64 -5.62
C LYS A 439 -6.28 37.52 -6.23
N LEU A 440 -6.66 36.27 -5.96
CA LEU A 440 -6.03 35.07 -6.51
C LEU A 440 -6.06 35.05 -8.05
N SER A 441 -5.04 34.46 -8.66
CA SER A 441 -5.02 34.19 -10.11
C SER A 441 -6.04 33.10 -10.50
N GLU A 442 -6.33 32.95 -11.79
CA GLU A 442 -7.22 31.87 -12.26
C GLU A 442 -6.63 30.48 -12.01
N GLU A 443 -5.30 30.34 -12.12
CA GLU A 443 -4.56 29.12 -11.84
C GLU A 443 -4.60 28.77 -10.35
N GLU A 444 -4.37 29.75 -9.47
CA GLU A 444 -4.49 29.60 -8.02
C GLU A 444 -5.91 29.15 -7.63
N LEU A 445 -6.93 29.81 -8.18
CA LEU A 445 -8.34 29.47 -7.99
C LEU A 445 -8.67 28.05 -8.45
N PHE A 446 -8.14 27.62 -9.59
CA PHE A 446 -8.34 26.27 -10.10
C PHE A 446 -7.72 25.21 -9.17
N ILE A 447 -6.48 25.39 -8.73
CA ILE A 447 -5.81 24.47 -7.81
C ILE A 447 -6.55 24.40 -6.46
N ALA A 448 -6.98 25.56 -5.94
CA ALA A 448 -7.78 25.63 -4.71
C ALA A 448 -9.12 24.87 -4.85
N GLY A 449 -9.81 25.03 -5.98
CA GLY A 449 -11.04 24.28 -6.29
C GLY A 449 -10.81 22.77 -6.41
N LEU A 450 -9.70 22.35 -7.02
CA LEU A 450 -9.32 20.93 -7.10
C LEU A 450 -9.07 20.32 -5.72
N LEU A 451 -8.46 21.06 -4.78
CA LEU A 451 -8.28 20.58 -3.41
C LEU A 451 -9.62 20.30 -2.73
N LEU A 452 -10.61 21.19 -2.90
CA LEU A 452 -11.96 20.97 -2.36
C LEU A 452 -12.65 19.77 -3.04
N HIS A 453 -12.55 19.65 -4.35
CA HIS A 453 -13.08 18.48 -5.08
C HIS A 453 -12.49 17.17 -4.54
N ASN A 454 -11.17 17.13 -4.37
CA ASN A 454 -10.47 15.97 -3.84
C ASN A 454 -10.89 15.65 -2.40
N LEU A 455 -11.03 16.65 -1.52
CA LEU A 455 -11.53 16.42 -0.17
C LEU A 455 -12.96 15.86 -0.11
N GLN A 456 -13.80 16.17 -1.11
CA GLN A 456 -15.15 15.61 -1.21
C GLN A 456 -15.12 14.14 -1.65
N LEU A 457 -14.35 13.79 -2.69
CA LEU A 457 -14.29 12.39 -3.12
C LEU A 457 -13.51 11.49 -2.14
N LEU A 458 -12.48 12.01 -1.47
CA LEU A 458 -11.58 11.17 -0.64
C LEU A 458 -12.27 10.57 0.59
N GLN A 459 -13.35 11.18 1.10
CA GLN A 459 -14.12 10.60 2.20
C GLN A 459 -14.65 9.20 1.88
N PHE A 460 -15.06 8.97 0.64
CA PHE A 460 -15.76 7.75 0.23
C PHE A 460 -14.86 6.74 -0.48
N ASN A 461 -13.77 7.20 -1.08
CA ASN A 461 -12.96 6.39 -1.99
C ASN A 461 -11.54 6.06 -1.47
N THR A 462 -11.20 6.53 -0.26
CA THR A 462 -9.88 6.26 0.34
C THR A 462 -9.85 4.89 0.99
N HIS A 463 -8.74 4.18 0.80
CA HIS A 463 -8.48 2.87 1.36
C HIS A 463 -7.35 2.95 2.40
N GLU A 464 -7.52 2.22 3.50
CA GLU A 464 -6.47 2.03 4.48
C GLU A 464 -5.44 1.01 3.97
N ILE A 465 -4.20 1.46 3.77
CA ILE A 465 -3.05 0.58 3.53
C ILE A 465 -2.55 0.11 4.88
N SER A 466 -2.54 -1.22 5.05
CA SER A 466 -2.22 -1.86 6.33
C SER A 466 -1.05 -2.83 6.23
N GLU A 467 -0.40 -3.05 7.37
CA GLU A 467 0.60 -4.10 7.59
C GLU A 467 0.10 -5.08 8.66
N LEU A 468 0.35 -6.38 8.48
CA LEU A 468 0.11 -7.38 9.51
C LEU A 468 1.31 -7.44 10.47
N VAL A 469 1.12 -7.00 11.71
CA VAL A 469 2.16 -7.00 12.73
C VAL A 469 1.96 -8.20 13.66
N ARG A 470 2.96 -9.10 13.70
CA ARG A 470 3.07 -10.17 14.70
C ARG A 470 3.94 -9.69 15.86
N PRO A 471 3.45 -9.69 17.12
CA PRO A 471 4.25 -9.28 18.27
C PRO A 471 5.51 -10.13 18.46
N LYS A 472 6.58 -9.51 18.97
CA LYS A 472 7.84 -10.18 19.30
C LYS A 472 7.63 -11.34 20.27
N GLY A 473 8.27 -12.46 19.97
CA GLY A 473 8.19 -13.68 20.78
C GLY A 473 7.01 -14.59 20.42
N GLU A 474 6.00 -14.09 19.70
CA GLU A 474 4.90 -14.90 19.21
C GLU A 474 5.33 -15.71 17.98
N LYS A 475 5.00 -17.00 17.98
CA LYS A 475 5.29 -17.91 16.87
C LYS A 475 4.17 -17.95 15.84
N THR A 476 2.92 -17.80 16.28
CA THR A 476 1.72 -17.91 15.43
C THR A 476 1.12 -16.54 15.12
N LEU A 477 0.15 -16.49 14.20
CA LEU A 477 -0.58 -15.27 13.85
C LEU A 477 -1.80 -15.00 14.76
N ALA A 478 -2.00 -15.79 15.82
CA ALA A 478 -3.18 -15.67 16.69
C ALA A 478 -3.31 -14.28 17.35
N LYS A 479 -2.18 -13.64 17.67
CA LYS A 479 -2.12 -12.28 18.23
C LYS A 479 -1.71 -11.21 17.22
N ALA A 480 -1.64 -11.56 15.93
CA ALA A 480 -1.27 -10.60 14.90
C ALA A 480 -2.38 -9.54 14.73
N LYS A 481 -1.96 -8.30 14.50
CA LYS A 481 -2.87 -7.16 14.30
C LYS A 481 -2.61 -6.52 12.95
N SER A 482 -3.68 -6.16 12.26
CA SER A 482 -3.59 -5.31 11.08
C SER A 482 -3.45 -3.86 11.55
N MET A 483 -2.32 -3.25 11.22
CA MET A 483 -1.98 -1.88 11.60
C MET A 483 -2.10 -0.98 10.38
N PHE A 484 -2.85 0.10 10.51
CA PHE A 484 -2.95 1.14 9.51
C PHE A 484 -1.62 1.92 9.43
N ILE A 485 -1.00 1.95 8.25
CA ILE A 485 0.32 2.59 8.02
C ILE A 485 0.26 3.77 7.06
N GLY A 486 -0.82 3.91 6.29
CA GLY A 486 -0.99 5.01 5.33
C GLY A 486 -2.27 4.86 4.51
N GLY A 487 -2.72 5.94 3.88
CA GLY A 487 -3.90 5.93 3.02
C GLY A 487 -3.53 5.82 1.55
N GLY A 488 -4.43 5.30 0.72
CA GLY A 488 -4.28 5.29 -0.73
C GLY A 488 -5.61 5.28 -1.46
N VAL A 489 -5.61 5.68 -2.73
CA VAL A 489 -6.82 5.71 -3.57
C VAL A 489 -6.64 4.77 -4.75
N TYR A 490 -7.60 3.88 -4.94
CA TYR A 490 -7.56 2.80 -5.92
C TYR A 490 -8.82 2.89 -6.78
N PRO A 491 -8.81 3.71 -7.85
CA PRO A 491 -10.04 4.07 -8.55
C PRO A 491 -10.81 2.90 -9.17
N THR A 492 -10.14 1.77 -9.46
CA THR A 492 -10.80 0.55 -9.94
C THR A 492 -11.45 -0.21 -8.79
N VAL A 493 -10.72 -0.40 -7.69
CA VAL A 493 -11.27 -1.07 -6.49
C VAL A 493 -12.40 -0.27 -5.86
N ALA A 494 -12.36 1.07 -5.90
CA ALA A 494 -13.42 1.94 -5.40
C ALA A 494 -14.79 1.74 -6.07
N MET A 495 -14.86 0.99 -7.18
CA MET A 495 -16.12 0.57 -7.81
C MET A 495 -16.67 -0.77 -7.28
N LEU A 496 -16.02 -1.42 -6.31
CA LEU A 496 -16.57 -2.59 -5.63
C LEU A 496 -17.47 -2.11 -4.49
N ASN A 497 -18.75 -2.42 -4.58
CA ASN A 497 -19.71 -2.10 -3.53
C ASN A 497 -19.50 -2.96 -2.28
N HIS A 498 -20.10 -2.50 -1.19
CA HIS A 498 -20.03 -3.14 0.11
C HIS A 498 -20.92 -4.39 0.23
N SER A 499 -20.40 -5.42 0.91
CA SER A 499 -21.20 -6.47 1.55
C SER A 499 -20.66 -6.78 2.95
N CYS A 500 -21.57 -7.05 3.88
CA CYS A 500 -21.22 -7.57 5.20
C CYS A 500 -20.74 -9.04 5.13
N ASN A 501 -21.01 -9.76 4.04
CA ASN A 501 -20.42 -11.06 3.67
C ASN A 501 -19.70 -10.93 2.31
N PRO A 502 -18.49 -10.36 2.28
CA PRO A 502 -17.81 -10.04 1.03
C PRO A 502 -17.43 -11.28 0.21
N GLY A 503 -17.40 -11.13 -1.11
CA GLY A 503 -16.92 -12.18 -2.02
C GLY A 503 -15.40 -12.25 -2.09
N VAL A 504 -14.72 -11.20 -1.64
CA VAL A 504 -13.28 -11.00 -1.80
C VAL A 504 -12.62 -10.56 -0.50
N VAL A 505 -11.30 -10.79 -0.43
CA VAL A 505 -10.40 -10.18 0.56
C VAL A 505 -9.39 -9.31 -0.17
N ARG A 506 -9.07 -8.15 0.42
CA ARG A 506 -8.00 -7.27 -0.04
C ARG A 506 -6.79 -7.34 0.90
N TYR A 507 -5.60 -7.26 0.34
CA TYR A 507 -4.34 -7.15 1.06
C TYR A 507 -3.32 -6.38 0.22
N PHE A 508 -2.22 -5.93 0.83
CA PHE A 508 -1.25 -5.04 0.19
C PHE A 508 0.11 -5.69 0.03
N ILE A 509 0.79 -5.38 -1.07
CA ILE A 509 2.21 -5.65 -1.29
C ILE A 509 2.87 -4.31 -1.61
N GLY A 510 3.64 -3.78 -0.65
CA GLY A 510 3.99 -2.37 -0.62
C GLY A 510 2.71 -1.52 -0.61
N THR A 511 2.55 -0.67 -1.62
CA THR A 511 1.33 0.09 -1.86
C THR A 511 0.38 -0.55 -2.87
N THR A 512 0.73 -1.67 -3.52
CA THR A 512 -0.16 -2.32 -4.50
C THR A 512 -1.23 -3.13 -3.79
N MET A 513 -2.49 -2.90 -4.13
CA MET A 513 -3.61 -3.67 -3.60
C MET A 513 -3.85 -4.92 -4.45
N VAL A 514 -4.05 -6.06 -3.79
CA VAL A 514 -4.46 -7.32 -4.39
C VAL A 514 -5.82 -7.71 -3.84
N VAL A 515 -6.78 -7.95 -4.73
CA VAL A 515 -8.13 -8.40 -4.40
C VAL A 515 -8.32 -9.84 -4.86
N ARG A 516 -8.61 -10.74 -3.92
CA ARG A 516 -8.71 -12.18 -4.13
C ARG A 516 -10.08 -12.70 -3.71
N ALA A 517 -10.69 -13.56 -4.52
CA ALA A 517 -11.93 -14.24 -4.17
C ALA A 517 -11.73 -15.15 -2.95
N ILE A 518 -12.66 -15.10 -2.00
CA ILE A 518 -12.69 -15.94 -0.77
C ILE A 518 -13.95 -16.79 -0.68
N ARG A 519 -14.66 -16.90 -1.79
CA ARG A 519 -15.79 -17.79 -2.04
C ARG A 519 -16.02 -17.88 -3.53
N THR A 520 -16.82 -18.83 -3.95
CA THR A 520 -17.31 -18.91 -5.32
C THR A 520 -18.22 -17.71 -5.58
N ILE A 521 -17.93 -16.98 -6.66
CA ILE A 521 -18.76 -15.86 -7.13
C ILE A 521 -19.36 -16.28 -8.47
N ARG A 522 -20.69 -16.31 -8.55
CA ARG A 522 -21.41 -16.85 -9.71
C ARG A 522 -21.47 -15.85 -10.85
N VAL A 523 -21.72 -16.34 -12.06
CA VAL A 523 -21.96 -15.48 -13.23
C VAL A 523 -23.07 -14.47 -12.93
N GLY A 524 -22.79 -13.19 -13.18
CA GLY A 524 -23.72 -12.08 -12.94
C GLY A 524 -23.83 -11.63 -11.49
N GLU A 525 -23.23 -12.34 -10.53
CA GLU A 525 -23.19 -11.94 -9.13
C GLU A 525 -22.26 -10.73 -8.95
N GLU A 526 -22.65 -9.83 -8.04
CA GLU A 526 -21.83 -8.69 -7.65
C GLU A 526 -20.56 -9.13 -6.91
N ILE A 527 -19.43 -8.58 -7.33
CA ILE A 527 -18.13 -8.76 -6.68
C ILE A 527 -18.05 -7.68 -5.61
N SER A 528 -18.61 -7.96 -4.44
CA SER A 528 -18.64 -7.01 -3.33
C SER A 528 -17.42 -7.16 -2.42
N GLU A 529 -16.85 -6.04 -1.96
CA GLU A 529 -15.83 -6.00 -0.93
C GLU A 529 -16.39 -5.61 0.45
N ASN A 530 -15.53 -5.46 1.46
CA ASN A 530 -15.94 -5.03 2.80
C ASN A 530 -15.35 -3.67 3.16
N TYR A 531 -16.22 -2.76 3.62
CA TYR A 531 -15.87 -1.38 3.98
C TYR A 531 -15.55 -1.21 5.48
N GLY A 532 -15.39 -2.32 6.21
CA GLY A 532 -15.13 -2.35 7.65
C GLY A 532 -16.17 -3.17 8.43
N PRO A 533 -17.48 -2.81 8.37
CA PRO A 533 -18.52 -3.55 9.07
C PRO A 533 -18.75 -4.95 8.48
N ILE A 534 -18.55 -6.01 9.26
CA ILE A 534 -18.67 -7.41 8.83
C ILE A 534 -19.57 -8.18 9.81
N PHE A 535 -20.41 -9.10 9.29
CA PHE A 535 -21.43 -9.74 10.13
C PHE A 535 -20.83 -10.67 11.21
N THR A 536 -19.63 -11.21 10.98
CA THR A 536 -19.03 -12.20 11.86
C THR A 536 -18.69 -11.68 13.25
N ILE A 537 -18.55 -10.35 13.44
CA ILE A 537 -18.14 -9.74 14.72
C ILE A 537 -18.91 -8.47 15.09
N MET A 538 -19.89 -8.04 14.28
CA MET A 538 -20.58 -6.77 14.49
C MET A 538 -22.07 -6.92 14.22
N LEU A 539 -22.92 -6.48 15.15
CA LEU A 539 -24.38 -6.59 15.06
C LEU A 539 -24.95 -5.78 13.89
N GLU A 540 -26.04 -6.27 13.30
CA GLU A 540 -26.66 -5.67 12.10
C GLU A 540 -26.92 -4.17 12.24
N ASN A 541 -27.57 -3.75 13.33
CA ASN A 541 -27.89 -2.35 13.57
C ASN A 541 -26.64 -1.46 13.65
N GLU A 542 -25.55 -1.97 14.23
CA GLU A 542 -24.28 -1.26 14.29
C GLU A 542 -23.63 -1.18 12.90
N ARG A 543 -23.66 -2.28 12.13
CA ARG A 543 -23.13 -2.31 10.75
C ARG A 543 -23.83 -1.27 9.89
N LYS A 544 -25.17 -1.30 9.85
CA LYS A 544 -25.98 -0.34 9.08
C LYS A 544 -25.75 1.10 9.55
N ARG A 545 -25.68 1.35 10.86
CA ARG A 545 -25.38 2.68 11.41
C ARG A 545 -24.02 3.21 10.94
N LYS A 546 -22.96 2.41 11.01
CA LYS A 546 -21.61 2.83 10.55
C LYS A 546 -21.58 3.15 9.06
N LEU A 547 -22.24 2.32 8.24
CA LEU A 547 -22.33 2.55 6.79
C LEU A 547 -23.13 3.81 6.46
N ARG A 548 -24.26 4.05 7.14
CA ARG A 548 -25.04 5.28 6.98
C ARG A 548 -24.25 6.53 7.33
N VAL A 549 -23.43 6.51 8.39
CA VAL A 549 -22.65 7.69 8.81
C VAL A 549 -21.50 7.97 7.85
N GLN A 550 -20.77 6.93 7.45
CA GLN A 550 -19.53 7.10 6.67
C GLN A 550 -19.76 7.17 5.15
N TYR A 551 -20.69 6.37 4.64
CA TYR A 551 -20.92 6.14 3.20
C TYR A 551 -22.33 6.48 2.71
N TRP A 552 -23.24 6.88 3.62
CA TRP A 552 -24.56 7.41 3.29
C TRP A 552 -25.50 6.44 2.55
N PHE A 553 -25.42 5.15 2.88
CA PHE A 553 -26.35 4.14 2.38
C PHE A 553 -26.73 3.12 3.46
N ASP A 554 -27.82 2.39 3.22
CA ASP A 554 -28.27 1.26 4.02
C ASP A 554 -27.93 -0.07 3.34
N CYS A 555 -27.22 -0.95 4.04
CA CYS A 555 -26.78 -2.24 3.49
C CYS A 555 -27.92 -3.26 3.46
N ASN A 556 -28.16 -3.80 2.26
CA ASN A 556 -29.16 -4.85 2.00
C ASN A 556 -28.52 -6.18 1.52
N CYS A 557 -27.24 -6.41 1.82
CA CYS A 557 -26.58 -7.66 1.47
C CYS A 557 -27.26 -8.86 2.14
N GLU A 558 -26.99 -10.08 1.66
CA GLU A 558 -27.63 -11.32 2.17
C GLU A 558 -27.55 -11.49 3.70
N ALA A 559 -26.44 -11.07 4.33
CA ALA A 559 -26.29 -11.12 5.78
C ALA A 559 -27.18 -10.11 6.54
N CYS A 560 -27.45 -8.94 5.97
CA CYS A 560 -28.31 -7.94 6.58
C CYS A 560 -29.80 -8.22 6.28
N SER A 561 -30.12 -8.58 5.04
CA SER A 561 -31.49 -8.92 4.64
C SER A 561 -31.96 -10.26 5.23
N GLY A 562 -31.03 -11.19 5.46
CA GLY A 562 -31.31 -12.47 6.10
C GLY A 562 -31.17 -12.46 7.63
N HIS A 563 -30.91 -11.30 8.25
CA HIS A 563 -30.71 -11.16 9.70
C HIS A 563 -29.72 -12.19 10.29
N TRP A 564 -28.57 -12.37 9.63
CA TRP A 564 -27.61 -13.37 10.07
C TRP A 564 -27.06 -13.03 11.47
N PRO A 565 -27.01 -14.01 12.39
CA PRO A 565 -26.45 -13.81 13.73
C PRO A 565 -24.92 -13.67 13.64
N LEU A 566 -24.29 -13.33 14.78
CA LEU A 566 -22.84 -13.29 14.87
C LEU A 566 -22.23 -14.68 14.65
N LEU A 567 -20.93 -14.74 14.34
CA LEU A 567 -20.26 -16.01 14.02
C LEU A 567 -20.28 -17.01 15.20
N ASP A 568 -20.17 -16.50 16.43
CA ASP A 568 -20.22 -17.27 17.67
C ASP A 568 -21.63 -17.71 18.08
N GLU A 569 -22.66 -17.07 17.52
CA GLU A 569 -24.08 -17.37 17.72
C GLU A 569 -24.64 -18.37 16.69
N LEU A 570 -23.88 -18.70 15.64
CA LEU A 570 -24.28 -19.71 14.66
C LEU A 570 -24.27 -21.11 15.28
N ASP A 571 -25.45 -21.75 15.34
CA ASP A 571 -25.61 -23.12 15.83
C ASP A 571 -24.88 -24.13 14.93
N PRO A 572 -23.80 -24.78 15.42
CA PRO A 572 -23.04 -25.74 14.63
C PRO A 572 -23.80 -27.05 14.39
N THR A 573 -24.90 -27.29 15.12
CA THR A 573 -25.73 -28.49 14.96
C THR A 573 -26.75 -28.37 13.83
N VAL A 574 -26.91 -27.18 13.24
CA VAL A 574 -27.82 -26.94 12.12
C VAL A 574 -27.02 -26.74 10.83
N LEU A 575 -27.00 -27.79 10.00
CA LEU A 575 -26.42 -27.77 8.67
C LEU A 575 -27.39 -27.17 7.65
N ARG A 576 -26.84 -26.52 6.63
CA ARG A 576 -27.59 -25.80 5.61
C ARG A 576 -27.19 -26.31 4.23
N PHE A 577 -28.05 -27.09 3.59
CA PHE A 577 -27.79 -27.67 2.27
C PHE A 577 -28.49 -26.89 1.16
N LYS A 578 -27.84 -26.76 0.00
CA LYS A 578 -28.48 -26.29 -1.22
C LYS A 578 -29.40 -27.40 -1.74
N CYS A 579 -30.62 -27.05 -2.14
CA CYS A 579 -31.47 -28.00 -2.87
C CYS A 579 -30.79 -28.45 -4.18
N GLU A 580 -30.80 -29.75 -4.48
CA GLU A 580 -30.19 -30.34 -5.69
C GLU A 580 -30.80 -29.85 -7.00
N THR A 581 -32.00 -29.25 -6.97
CA THR A 581 -32.58 -28.59 -8.15
C THR A 581 -31.84 -27.29 -8.49
N GLY A 582 -30.84 -26.91 -7.69
CA GLY A 582 -29.91 -25.82 -7.96
C GLY A 582 -30.58 -24.45 -7.94
N LEU A 583 -30.06 -23.54 -8.77
CA LEU A 583 -30.53 -22.17 -8.90
C LEU A 583 -32.01 -22.05 -9.27
N SER A 584 -32.56 -23.03 -10.00
CA SER A 584 -33.98 -23.02 -10.39
C SER A 584 -34.93 -23.13 -9.18
N CYS A 585 -34.48 -23.77 -8.10
CA CYS A 585 -35.20 -23.80 -6.83
C CYS A 585 -34.68 -22.73 -5.87
N GLY A 586 -33.37 -22.68 -5.64
CA GLY A 586 -32.72 -21.75 -4.73
C GLY A 586 -33.10 -21.93 -3.25
N ASN A 587 -33.80 -23.01 -2.89
CA ASN A 587 -34.16 -23.26 -1.49
C ASN A 587 -32.97 -23.79 -0.68
N VAL A 588 -32.95 -23.44 0.60
CA VAL A 588 -31.99 -23.94 1.58
C VAL A 588 -32.68 -24.93 2.49
N LEU A 589 -32.09 -26.10 2.66
CA LEU A 589 -32.60 -27.17 3.51
C LEU A 589 -31.85 -27.14 4.83
N LEU A 590 -32.58 -26.90 5.92
CA LEU A 590 -32.04 -26.92 7.28
C LEU A 590 -32.11 -28.35 7.82
N VAL A 591 -30.96 -28.88 8.24
CA VAL A 591 -30.82 -30.27 8.65
C VAL A 591 -30.03 -30.31 9.95
N ARG A 592 -30.53 -31.02 10.97
CA ARG A 592 -29.75 -31.20 12.20
C ARG A 592 -28.64 -32.22 11.99
N SER A 593 -27.50 -32.01 12.63
CA SER A 593 -26.33 -32.89 12.54
C SER A 593 -26.56 -34.30 13.10
N ASP A 594 -27.61 -34.49 13.91
CA ASP A 594 -28.05 -35.76 14.49
C ASP A 594 -29.09 -36.50 13.63
N THR A 595 -29.38 -36.02 12.41
CA THR A 595 -30.35 -36.67 11.52
C THR A 595 -29.92 -38.06 11.07
N ASN A 596 -30.88 -38.97 10.96
CA ASN A 596 -30.73 -40.26 10.29
C ASN A 596 -31.32 -40.26 8.86
N GLU A 597 -31.89 -39.14 8.42
CA GLU A 597 -32.46 -38.98 7.08
C GLU A 597 -31.44 -38.43 6.10
N PHE A 598 -31.22 -39.15 5.00
CA PHE A 598 -30.29 -38.74 3.93
C PHE A 598 -31.00 -38.09 2.74
N MET A 599 -32.30 -38.29 2.61
CA MET A 599 -33.12 -37.75 1.52
C MET A 599 -34.05 -36.69 2.09
N ILE A 600 -33.63 -35.42 1.98
CA ILE A 600 -34.37 -34.31 2.59
C ILE A 600 -35.34 -33.72 1.56
N GLY A 601 -36.63 -33.75 1.87
CA GLY A 601 -37.67 -33.16 1.03
C GLY A 601 -37.56 -31.63 0.97
N CYS A 602 -37.61 -31.06 -0.23
CA CYS A 602 -37.64 -29.62 -0.42
C CYS A 602 -39.08 -29.09 -0.44
N ALA A 603 -39.45 -28.30 0.56
CA ALA A 603 -40.78 -27.69 0.64
C ALA A 603 -41.11 -26.75 -0.55
N LYS A 604 -40.09 -26.21 -1.24
CA LYS A 604 -40.29 -25.27 -2.34
C LYS A 604 -40.54 -25.95 -3.69
N CYS A 605 -39.79 -27.00 -4.03
CA CYS A 605 -39.89 -27.67 -5.34
C CYS A 605 -40.46 -29.09 -5.29
N GLY A 606 -40.74 -29.62 -4.10
CA GLY A 606 -41.26 -30.97 -3.89
C GLY A 606 -40.27 -32.11 -4.14
N LYS A 607 -39.05 -31.82 -4.62
CA LYS A 607 -38.00 -32.83 -4.86
C LYS A 607 -37.21 -33.11 -3.58
N SER A 608 -36.68 -34.33 -3.47
CA SER A 608 -35.76 -34.71 -2.38
C SER A 608 -34.31 -34.43 -2.77
N THR A 609 -33.48 -34.02 -1.81
CA THR A 609 -32.05 -33.76 -1.95
C THR A 609 -31.25 -34.79 -1.16
N ASN A 610 -30.25 -35.40 -1.79
CA ASN A 610 -29.37 -36.36 -1.14
C ASN A 610 -28.21 -35.63 -0.42
N ILE A 611 -28.28 -35.57 0.91
CA ILE A 611 -27.28 -34.85 1.71
C ILE A 611 -25.99 -35.63 1.96
N LEU A 612 -25.91 -36.93 1.60
CA LEU A 612 -24.71 -37.76 1.82
C LEU A 612 -23.47 -37.16 1.18
N LYS A 613 -23.61 -36.55 -0.02
CA LYS A 613 -22.49 -35.88 -0.69
C LYS A 613 -21.91 -34.78 0.20
N GLY A 614 -22.75 -33.90 0.72
CA GLY A 614 -22.28 -32.77 1.54
C GLY A 614 -21.84 -33.18 2.95
N LEU A 615 -22.43 -34.23 3.55
CA LEU A 615 -21.94 -34.82 4.80
C LEU A 615 -20.54 -35.40 4.63
N LYS A 616 -20.30 -36.14 3.54
CA LYS A 616 -18.97 -36.64 3.19
C LYS A 616 -17.99 -35.48 2.96
N THR A 617 -18.42 -34.44 2.25
CA THR A 617 -17.60 -33.24 2.06
C THR A 617 -17.21 -32.59 3.38
N LEU A 618 -18.13 -32.44 4.32
CA LEU A 618 -17.83 -31.91 5.67
C LEU A 618 -16.76 -32.76 6.37
N GLN A 619 -16.92 -34.09 6.34
CA GLN A 619 -15.94 -35.02 6.91
C GLN A 619 -14.55 -34.90 6.24
N ASP A 620 -14.50 -34.86 4.92
CA ASP A 620 -13.26 -34.73 4.16
C ASP A 620 -12.56 -33.39 4.47
N THR A 621 -13.33 -32.31 4.63
CA THR A 621 -12.79 -30.98 4.94
C THR A 621 -12.22 -30.84 6.35
N ASP A 622 -12.67 -31.63 7.34
CA ASP A 622 -12.12 -31.59 8.70
C ASP A 622 -10.63 -32.01 8.73
N ALA A 623 -10.27 -33.04 7.97
CA ALA A 623 -8.87 -33.46 7.84
C ALA A 623 -8.01 -32.39 7.17
N ILE A 624 -8.53 -31.74 6.11
CA ILE A 624 -7.84 -30.65 5.41
C ILE A 624 -7.69 -29.43 6.34
N PHE A 625 -8.71 -29.14 7.15
CA PHE A 625 -8.71 -28.01 8.07
C PHE A 625 -7.59 -28.13 9.11
N LYS A 626 -7.40 -29.33 9.69
CA LYS A 626 -6.30 -29.61 10.63
C LYS A 626 -4.95 -29.33 10.00
N VAL A 627 -4.73 -29.81 8.76
CA VAL A 627 -3.49 -29.55 8.01
C VAL A 627 -3.33 -28.05 7.70
N ALA A 628 -4.41 -27.36 7.32
CA ALA A 628 -4.39 -25.92 7.05
C ALA A 628 -4.00 -25.11 8.29
N ALA A 629 -4.61 -25.41 9.44
CA ALA A 629 -4.33 -24.78 10.72
C ALA A 629 -2.87 -25.00 11.16
N THR A 630 -2.36 -26.23 11.09
CA THR A 630 -0.95 -26.51 11.41
C THR A 630 0.01 -25.75 10.49
N ASN A 631 -0.26 -25.70 9.18
CA ASN A 631 0.56 -24.91 8.26
C ASN A 631 0.55 -23.41 8.62
N LEU A 632 -0.59 -22.87 9.05
CA LEU A 632 -0.70 -21.47 9.46
C LEU A 632 0.10 -21.19 10.75
N GLU A 633 0.02 -22.08 11.74
CA GLU A 633 0.75 -21.98 13.00
C GLU A 633 2.27 -22.04 12.80
N GLU A 634 2.73 -22.84 11.85
CA GLU A 634 4.14 -23.00 11.51
C GLU A 634 4.64 -21.93 10.50
N GLY A 635 3.80 -20.96 10.15
CA GLY A 635 4.14 -19.85 9.24
C GLY A 635 4.24 -20.23 7.77
N ARG A 636 3.80 -21.43 7.39
CA ARG A 636 3.69 -21.92 5.99
C ARG A 636 2.42 -21.39 5.33
N ASN A 637 2.35 -20.06 5.23
CA ASN A 637 1.14 -19.32 4.84
C ASN A 637 0.64 -19.67 3.42
N GLU A 638 1.54 -19.99 2.48
CA GLU A 638 1.12 -20.39 1.12
C GLU A 638 0.42 -21.76 1.11
N GLN A 639 0.96 -22.71 1.87
CA GLN A 639 0.38 -24.06 2.00
C GLN A 639 -0.95 -23.99 2.76
N ALA A 640 -1.02 -23.22 3.84
CA ALA A 640 -2.26 -22.95 4.58
C ALA A 640 -3.32 -22.31 3.68
N LEU A 641 -2.96 -21.27 2.92
CA LEU A 641 -3.85 -20.59 1.99
C LEU A 641 -4.46 -21.58 0.98
N LYS A 642 -3.62 -22.41 0.36
CA LYS A 642 -4.08 -23.42 -0.62
C LYS A 642 -5.08 -24.39 0.00
N ALA A 643 -4.81 -24.87 1.22
CA ALA A 643 -5.68 -25.81 1.92
C ALA A 643 -7.03 -25.17 2.30
N TYR A 644 -7.04 -23.96 2.86
CA TYR A 644 -8.28 -23.26 3.18
C TYR A 644 -9.13 -22.96 1.95
N LEU A 645 -8.51 -22.56 0.83
CA LEU A 645 -9.23 -22.31 -0.43
C LEU A 645 -9.88 -23.59 -0.99
N GLU A 646 -9.21 -24.73 -0.85
CA GLU A 646 -9.79 -26.02 -1.26
C GLU A 646 -11.00 -26.38 -0.40
N ILE A 647 -10.93 -26.16 0.91
CA ILE A 647 -12.09 -26.36 1.81
C ILE A 647 -13.27 -25.50 1.36
N LEU A 648 -13.04 -24.19 1.13
CA LEU A 648 -14.11 -23.28 0.72
C LEU A 648 -14.76 -23.70 -0.60
N LYS A 649 -13.95 -24.14 -1.57
CA LYS A 649 -14.43 -24.67 -2.84
C LYS A 649 -15.32 -25.90 -2.65
N LEU A 650 -14.89 -26.86 -1.82
CA LEU A 650 -15.65 -28.08 -1.54
C LEU A 650 -16.98 -27.77 -0.83
N LEU A 651 -16.96 -26.92 0.20
CA LEU A 651 -18.15 -26.54 0.95
C LEU A 651 -19.16 -25.77 0.07
N ASP A 652 -18.66 -24.89 -0.82
CA ASP A 652 -19.50 -24.13 -1.75
C ASP A 652 -20.30 -25.01 -2.71
N GLU A 653 -19.90 -26.25 -3.00
CA GLU A 653 -20.65 -27.09 -3.93
C GLU A 653 -22.01 -27.52 -3.38
N THR A 654 -22.10 -27.74 -2.06
CA THR A 654 -23.25 -28.43 -1.45
C THR A 654 -23.95 -27.61 -0.37
N LEU A 655 -23.24 -26.71 0.31
CA LEU A 655 -23.77 -26.03 1.50
C LEU A 655 -24.13 -24.57 1.23
N ALA A 656 -25.12 -24.05 1.97
CA ALA A 656 -25.62 -22.68 1.84
C ALA A 656 -25.28 -21.84 3.07
N LEU A 657 -24.82 -20.61 2.85
CA LEU A 657 -24.45 -19.68 3.92
C LEU A 657 -25.66 -19.22 4.76
N PRO A 658 -25.43 -18.75 6.01
CA PRO A 658 -24.16 -18.72 6.74
C PRO A 658 -23.79 -20.07 7.37
N ILE A 659 -22.51 -20.44 7.33
CA ILE A 659 -21.99 -21.68 7.94
C ILE A 659 -20.77 -21.32 8.77
N ARG A 660 -20.77 -21.72 10.05
CA ARG A 660 -19.71 -21.35 11.00
C ARG A 660 -18.31 -21.75 10.49
N ASP A 661 -18.12 -23.01 10.14
CA ASP A 661 -16.80 -23.54 9.74
C ASP A 661 -16.32 -22.96 8.41
N TYR A 662 -17.25 -22.62 7.52
CA TYR A 662 -16.95 -21.91 6.28
C TYR A 662 -16.34 -20.53 6.57
N HIS A 663 -16.97 -19.75 7.45
CA HIS A 663 -16.47 -18.42 7.80
C HIS A 663 -15.17 -18.47 8.61
N ILE A 664 -14.93 -19.53 9.41
CA ILE A 664 -13.62 -19.78 10.02
C ILE A 664 -12.55 -20.00 8.94
N CYS A 665 -12.85 -20.78 7.90
CA CYS A 665 -11.93 -20.98 6.78
C CYS A 665 -11.66 -19.66 6.03
N GLN A 666 -12.68 -18.81 5.84
CA GLN A 666 -12.48 -17.47 5.25
C GLN A 666 -11.56 -16.59 6.11
N GLN A 667 -11.64 -16.66 7.45
CA GLN A 667 -10.69 -15.97 8.33
C GLN A 667 -9.27 -16.52 8.18
N GLY A 668 -9.13 -17.85 8.02
CA GLY A 668 -7.85 -18.50 7.68
C GLY A 668 -7.26 -17.97 6.38
N VAL A 669 -8.06 -17.90 5.30
CA VAL A 669 -7.65 -17.32 4.01
C VAL A 669 -7.23 -15.86 4.18
N ARG A 670 -8.00 -15.05 4.91
CA ARG A 670 -7.69 -13.64 5.18
C ARG A 670 -6.34 -13.51 5.89
N LEU A 671 -6.10 -14.28 6.96
CA LEU A 671 -4.83 -14.24 7.69
C LEU A 671 -3.65 -14.64 6.80
N CYS A 672 -3.80 -15.69 6.01
CA CYS A 672 -2.76 -16.11 5.07
C CYS A 672 -2.49 -15.03 4.01
N ALA A 673 -3.53 -14.42 3.45
CA ALA A 673 -3.40 -13.38 2.43
C ALA A 673 -2.68 -12.13 2.98
N LEU A 674 -3.08 -11.65 4.17
CA LEU A 674 -2.39 -10.56 4.86
C LEU A 674 -0.93 -10.91 5.15
N ALA A 675 -0.67 -12.15 5.57
CA ALA A 675 0.66 -12.63 5.87
C ALA A 675 1.59 -12.75 4.64
N LEU A 676 1.02 -12.99 3.46
CA LEU A 676 1.75 -13.00 2.19
C LEU A 676 1.93 -11.60 1.59
N GLY A 677 1.27 -10.59 2.17
CA GLY A 677 1.40 -9.19 1.84
C GLY A 677 2.43 -8.46 2.72
N ASN A 678 2.09 -7.24 3.13
CA ASN A 678 2.85 -6.46 4.09
C ASN A 678 2.80 -7.12 5.47
N MET A 679 3.92 -7.62 5.96
CA MET A 679 4.06 -8.19 7.29
C MET A 679 5.33 -7.69 8.00
N ALA A 680 5.21 -7.42 9.30
CA ALA A 680 6.35 -7.24 10.19
C ALA A 680 6.29 -8.10 11.45
N TYR A 681 7.49 -8.30 12.00
CA TYR A 681 7.73 -8.88 13.31
C TYR A 681 8.31 -7.77 14.19
N ILE A 682 7.53 -7.27 15.16
CA ILE A 682 7.89 -6.11 15.98
C ILE A 682 7.86 -6.46 17.45
#